data_AF-A0A5C3P3H5-F1
#
_entry.id   AF-A0A5C3P3H5-F1
#
_cell.length_a   1.000
_cell.length_b   1.000
_cell.length_c   1.000
_cell.angle_alpha   90.00
_cell.angle_beta   90.00
_cell.angle_gamma   90.00
#
_symmetry.space_group_name_H-M   'P 1'
#
loop_
_entity.id
_entity.type
_entity.pdbx_description
1 polymer ?
#
loop_
_entity_poly.entity_id
_entity_poly.type
_entity_poly.pdbx_seq_one_letter_code
_entity_poly.pdbx_strand_id
1 'polypeptide(L)'
;MVVDVCLRPSDFLNAFLPLPPEGPTRPKPSGVNFDNVTGFKTAKDLAERWVDCVNRVRSLCSGYVICLSQESWDPTSRKEDKIDGAIYLRRKHPIDGRPHWGRQRALVEFTNGCISDDPYGDGEYQAQTRLAVAAYAAHAFTRQQRTANFTFFVIRTKARVVRWERAGPTFTEAFDYVDNPKLMCEFLWRFSMLSEEDIGLDFSAKLLGKRHRWYKLMDEIAQGPLKGQSEDIPADEGTITPIPPDSSSRPLPLGAFTYVRERFAASLRDEDWPRYRVAVPTDRPGHFKYFLIGKPDIHASGIVGEGIRGYVAVDVDTKRFVWMKDTWRPYYVDVEAEGDILRRLNEVHVPNIPTLICAGDIRQETQMGYHWELDCRTQHGGETGQETRASKRDHSGAPKRDGIGKNGGQSSPPRHLSHYRLVVNEICLPFKDFKTSRQLIQVVSDCVEAHEGAVTETRLLHRNVSISNVLICPAFVEEDCRAVVKWMGLLTNWEQSKPIPKDGDVDRARQPGREANLFSSVALQHWKWLHADIEDDIESFFRIIIYAGVRYLRSNIRSEPRGILRARAFILDHFSRCKCEEETTRSCSIKLNVMSTGDLSYGLRSLHFDRDGRSWQPTGHPLDTVVDSMLPLFKARYATLEYDRQLFRWYGKCKKTRTRRSSNKPVPPANLPQSIYDSAVQLETHAYFKNLLKRLLEGADWPTEDYVGDVFVARDDDDWDDDDAETTCSSNDDHADRDTKDDGDDNPEIKRLKAIAHYYK
;
A
#
# COMPACT_ATOMS: atom_id res chain seq x y z
N MET A 1 10.01 5.10 9.24
CA MET A 1 11.29 4.39 9.45
C MET A 1 10.99 2.91 9.65
N VAL A 2 11.62 2.04 8.88
CA VAL A 2 11.60 0.59 9.10
C VAL A 2 12.54 0.30 10.27
N VAL A 3 12.13 -0.53 11.22
CA VAL A 3 13.01 -0.98 12.30
C VAL A 3 13.80 -2.16 11.74
N ASP A 4 15.12 -2.03 11.62
CA ASP A 4 16.00 -3.11 11.18
C ASP A 4 16.59 -3.81 12.42
N VAL A 5 16.66 -5.15 12.42
CA VAL A 5 17.18 -5.93 13.57
C VAL A 5 18.50 -6.59 13.20
N CYS A 6 19.57 -6.25 13.92
CA CYS A 6 20.89 -6.87 13.79
C CYS A 6 21.09 -7.98 14.83
N LEU A 7 21.53 -9.16 14.42
CA LEU A 7 21.83 -10.31 15.28
C LEU A 7 23.27 -10.79 15.10
N ARG A 8 23.85 -11.39 16.15
CA ARG A 8 25.10 -12.15 15.98
C ARG A 8 24.85 -13.35 15.05
N PRO A 9 25.84 -13.77 14.22
CA PRO A 9 25.64 -14.87 13.28
C PRO A 9 25.15 -16.18 13.92
N SER A 10 25.60 -16.51 15.14
CA SER A 10 25.15 -17.69 15.88
C SER A 10 23.66 -17.62 16.25
N ASP A 11 23.20 -16.44 16.68
CA ASP A 11 21.83 -16.24 17.13
C ASP A 11 20.88 -16.28 15.92
N PHE A 12 21.31 -15.70 14.79
CA PHE A 12 20.59 -15.78 13.53
C PHE A 12 20.47 -17.22 13.01
N LEU A 13 21.57 -17.99 13.04
CA LEU A 13 21.55 -19.41 12.66
C LEU A 13 20.54 -20.18 13.52
N ASN A 14 20.56 -19.99 14.83
CA ASN A 14 19.65 -20.71 15.72
C ASN A 14 18.18 -20.30 15.52
N ALA A 15 17.92 -19.02 15.26
CA ALA A 15 16.57 -18.50 15.07
C ALA A 15 15.95 -18.89 13.71
N PHE A 16 16.72 -18.82 12.62
CA PHE A 16 16.18 -18.89 11.26
C PHE A 16 16.72 -20.03 10.40
N LEU A 17 17.80 -20.68 10.85
CA LEU A 17 18.38 -21.86 10.20
C LEU A 17 18.65 -22.96 11.24
N PRO A 18 17.61 -23.45 11.95
CA PRO A 18 17.80 -24.43 13.00
C PRO A 18 18.36 -25.74 12.44
N LEU A 19 19.08 -26.49 13.29
CA LEU A 19 19.51 -27.82 12.92
C LEU A 19 18.30 -28.78 12.85
N PRO A 20 18.26 -29.71 11.89
CA PRO A 20 17.22 -30.73 11.86
C PRO A 20 17.29 -31.61 13.12
N PRO A 21 16.14 -31.99 13.72
CA PRO A 21 16.10 -32.86 14.91
C PRO A 21 16.77 -34.22 14.67
N GLU A 22 16.61 -34.77 13.47
CA GLU A 22 17.29 -35.96 12.96
C GLU A 22 17.76 -35.65 11.54
N GLY A 23 19.08 -35.64 11.29
CA GLY A 23 19.60 -35.21 10.00
C GLY A 23 20.98 -35.77 9.66
N PRO A 24 21.38 -35.67 8.37
CA PRO A 24 22.69 -36.10 7.91
C PRO A 24 23.78 -35.40 8.72
N THR A 25 24.81 -36.15 9.09
CA THR A 25 25.99 -35.61 9.77
C THR A 25 26.56 -34.44 8.97
N ARG A 26 26.80 -33.32 9.68
CA ARG A 26 27.46 -32.12 9.15
C ARG A 26 28.60 -32.53 8.20
N PRO A 27 28.58 -32.09 6.92
CA PRO A 27 29.67 -32.40 6.02
C PRO A 27 30.95 -31.80 6.61
N LYS A 28 32.02 -32.60 6.67
CA LYS A 28 33.33 -32.05 6.99
C LYS A 28 33.65 -31.00 5.92
N PRO A 29 34.09 -29.77 6.26
CA PRO A 29 34.43 -28.73 5.29
C PRO A 29 35.70 -29.06 4.49
N SER A 30 36.03 -30.34 4.32
CA SER A 30 37.16 -30.83 3.54
C SER A 30 36.91 -30.55 2.06
N GLY A 31 37.43 -29.42 1.58
CA GLY A 31 37.44 -29.06 0.16
C GLY A 31 37.02 -27.61 -0.14
N VAL A 32 36.43 -26.88 0.81
CA VAL A 32 36.11 -25.46 0.63
C VAL A 32 37.33 -24.64 1.06
N ASN A 33 37.93 -23.92 0.13
CA ASN A 33 39.00 -22.97 0.42
C ASN A 33 38.64 -21.59 -0.12
N PHE A 34 38.17 -20.70 0.76
CA PHE A 34 37.83 -19.32 0.42
C PHE A 34 39.05 -18.42 0.23
N ASP A 35 40.28 -18.87 0.53
CA ASP A 35 41.50 -18.14 0.18
C ASP A 35 41.59 -17.93 -1.34
N ASN A 36 41.00 -18.83 -2.14
CA ASN A 36 40.94 -18.72 -3.60
C ASN A 36 40.10 -17.52 -4.09
N VAL A 37 39.26 -16.96 -3.21
CA VAL A 37 38.47 -15.76 -3.49
C VAL A 37 39.35 -14.50 -3.38
N THR A 38 40.45 -14.55 -2.62
CA THR A 38 41.37 -13.40 -2.47
C THR A 38 42.06 -13.04 -3.79
N GLY A 39 42.47 -11.78 -3.93
CA GLY A 39 43.13 -11.29 -5.15
C GLY A 39 42.19 -11.05 -6.34
N PHE A 40 40.88 -10.94 -6.12
CA PHE A 40 39.91 -10.50 -7.12
C PHE A 40 40.19 -9.05 -7.59
N LYS A 41 39.85 -8.74 -8.84
CA LYS A 41 40.05 -7.41 -9.44
C LYS A 41 38.77 -6.57 -9.52
N THR A 42 37.61 -7.21 -9.58
CA THR A 42 36.30 -6.58 -9.76
C THR A 42 35.23 -7.33 -8.96
N ALA A 43 34.03 -6.74 -8.77
CA ALA A 43 32.88 -7.43 -8.18
C ALA A 43 32.52 -8.71 -8.94
N LYS A 44 32.61 -8.67 -10.29
CA LYS A 44 32.40 -9.81 -11.17
C LYS A 44 33.39 -10.95 -10.90
N ASP A 45 34.68 -10.64 -10.81
CA ASP A 45 35.73 -11.61 -10.52
C ASP A 45 35.55 -12.22 -9.11
N LEU A 46 35.14 -11.39 -8.13
CA LEU A 46 34.75 -11.85 -6.80
C LEU A 46 33.59 -12.86 -6.87
N ALA A 47 32.52 -12.52 -7.61
CA ALA A 47 31.32 -13.34 -7.76
C ALA A 47 31.64 -14.70 -8.41
N GLU A 48 32.40 -14.70 -9.51
CA GLU A 48 32.83 -15.92 -10.22
C GLU A 48 33.65 -16.84 -9.31
N ARG A 49 34.68 -16.30 -8.63
CA ARG A 49 35.52 -17.09 -7.70
C ARG A 49 34.73 -17.64 -6.52
N TRP A 50 33.86 -16.83 -5.93
CA TRP A 50 33.07 -17.25 -4.78
C TRP A 50 32.08 -18.35 -5.16
N VAL A 51 31.36 -18.18 -6.28
CA VAL A 51 30.43 -19.18 -6.79
C VAL A 51 31.15 -20.48 -7.14
N ASP A 52 32.33 -20.41 -7.75
CA ASP A 52 33.15 -21.59 -8.03
C ASP A 52 33.57 -22.34 -6.75
N CYS A 53 33.96 -21.62 -5.71
CA CYS A 53 34.31 -22.22 -4.41
C CYS A 53 33.12 -22.98 -3.81
N VAL A 54 31.93 -22.38 -3.82
CA VAL A 54 30.73 -22.97 -3.22
C VAL A 54 30.17 -24.11 -4.07
N ASN A 55 30.02 -23.91 -5.39
CA ASN A 55 29.42 -24.90 -6.27
C ASN A 55 30.30 -26.16 -6.47
N ARG A 56 31.62 -26.04 -6.32
CA ARG A 56 32.56 -27.18 -6.37
C ARG A 56 32.27 -28.21 -5.29
N VAL A 57 31.85 -27.76 -4.10
CA VAL A 57 31.54 -28.65 -2.97
C VAL A 57 30.02 -28.86 -2.88
N ARG A 58 29.51 -29.83 -3.64
CA ARG A 58 28.05 -30.09 -3.73
C ARG A 58 27.37 -30.36 -2.38
N SER A 59 28.08 -30.91 -1.40
CA SER A 59 27.55 -31.18 -0.06
C SER A 59 27.31 -29.92 0.76
N LEU A 60 27.89 -28.77 0.36
CA LEU A 60 27.77 -27.51 1.07
C LEU A 60 26.38 -26.88 0.92
N CYS A 61 25.74 -27.06 -0.22
CA CYS A 61 24.40 -26.57 -0.49
C CYS A 61 23.65 -27.66 -1.29
N SER A 62 23.38 -28.78 -0.60
CA SER A 62 22.86 -30.00 -1.24
C SER A 62 21.50 -29.73 -1.89
N GLY A 63 21.29 -30.23 -3.10
CA GLY A 63 20.04 -30.00 -3.84
C GLY A 63 19.90 -28.61 -4.48
N TYR A 64 20.80 -27.66 -4.18
CA TYR A 64 20.80 -26.31 -4.75
C TYR A 64 22.08 -26.03 -5.54
N VAL A 65 22.07 -24.95 -6.33
CA VAL A 65 23.22 -24.41 -7.07
C VAL A 65 23.09 -22.88 -7.07
N ILE A 66 24.21 -22.18 -6.97
CA ILE A 66 24.23 -20.72 -7.14
C ILE A 66 24.49 -20.41 -8.62
N CYS A 67 23.68 -19.53 -9.19
CA CYS A 67 23.84 -19.06 -10.56
C CYS A 67 24.01 -17.54 -10.57
N LEU A 68 24.97 -17.06 -11.37
CA LEU A 68 25.19 -15.64 -11.59
C LEU A 68 24.22 -15.11 -12.65
N SER A 69 23.75 -13.89 -12.43
CA SER A 69 22.90 -13.10 -13.34
C SER A 69 23.43 -11.69 -13.61
N GLN A 70 24.68 -11.45 -13.22
CA GLN A 70 25.38 -10.17 -13.31
C GLN A 70 25.69 -9.66 -14.73
N GLU A 71 25.12 -10.22 -15.80
CA GLU A 71 25.36 -9.78 -17.18
C GLU A 71 24.08 -9.50 -17.96
N SER A 72 22.92 -9.81 -17.39
CA SER A 72 21.64 -9.64 -18.07
C SER A 72 20.58 -9.26 -17.06
N TRP A 73 19.91 -8.12 -17.29
CA TRP A 73 18.76 -7.73 -16.48
C TRP A 73 17.55 -8.62 -16.77
N ASP A 74 16.57 -8.59 -15.88
CA ASP A 74 15.26 -9.16 -16.18
C ASP A 74 14.61 -8.34 -17.32
N PRO A 75 14.34 -8.93 -18.51
CA PRO A 75 13.73 -8.21 -19.63
C PRO A 75 12.30 -7.73 -19.32
N THR A 76 11.68 -8.24 -18.24
CA THR A 76 10.37 -7.78 -17.75
C THR A 76 10.48 -6.62 -16.75
N SER A 77 11.70 -6.25 -16.32
CA SER A 77 11.92 -5.08 -15.45
C SER A 77 12.05 -3.79 -16.26
N ARG A 78 11.33 -2.75 -15.83
CA ARG A 78 11.45 -1.39 -16.36
C ARG A 78 12.68 -0.63 -15.87
N LYS A 79 13.35 -1.13 -14.82
CA LYS A 79 14.49 -0.48 -14.15
C LYS A 79 15.81 -1.20 -14.40
N GLU A 80 15.80 -2.18 -15.32
CA GLU A 80 16.96 -3.05 -15.58
C GLU A 80 17.50 -3.71 -14.30
N ASP A 81 16.59 -4.06 -13.38
CA ASP A 81 16.96 -4.61 -12.07
C ASP A 81 17.79 -5.89 -12.24
N LYS A 82 18.94 -5.93 -11.57
CA LYS A 82 19.99 -6.91 -11.79
C LYS A 82 20.63 -7.31 -10.47
N ILE A 83 20.07 -8.35 -9.85
CA ILE A 83 20.74 -9.06 -8.76
C ILE A 83 21.93 -9.84 -9.35
N ASP A 84 23.07 -9.83 -8.66
CA ASP A 84 24.28 -10.48 -9.17
C ASP A 84 24.17 -12.00 -9.26
N GLY A 85 23.41 -12.64 -8.36
CA GLY A 85 23.15 -14.06 -8.41
C GLY A 85 22.01 -14.53 -7.51
N ALA A 86 21.68 -15.80 -7.62
CA ALA A 86 20.66 -16.42 -6.80
C ALA A 86 20.89 -17.92 -6.59
N ILE A 87 20.34 -18.44 -5.50
CA ILE A 87 20.31 -19.87 -5.19
C ILE A 87 19.08 -20.49 -5.83
N TYR A 88 19.28 -21.51 -6.66
CA TYR A 88 18.22 -22.26 -7.34
C TYR A 88 18.26 -23.74 -6.99
N LEU A 89 17.11 -24.41 -7.14
CA LEU A 89 17.08 -25.88 -7.13
C LEU A 89 17.98 -26.41 -8.24
N ARG A 90 18.92 -27.29 -7.89
CA ARG A 90 19.97 -27.78 -8.80
C ARG A 90 19.43 -28.39 -10.09
N ARG A 91 18.27 -29.05 -10.04
CA ARG A 91 17.64 -29.68 -11.22
C ARG A 91 16.78 -28.72 -12.06
N LYS A 92 16.56 -27.50 -11.58
CA LYS A 92 15.65 -26.50 -12.17
C LYS A 92 16.28 -25.11 -12.19
N HIS A 93 17.61 -25.01 -12.26
CA HIS A 93 18.29 -23.71 -12.33
C HIS A 93 18.22 -23.15 -13.76
N PRO A 94 18.21 -21.81 -13.92
CA PRO A 94 18.31 -21.19 -15.23
C PRO A 94 19.74 -21.30 -15.79
N ILE A 95 19.88 -21.21 -17.11
CA ILE A 95 21.16 -21.27 -17.84
C ILE A 95 21.36 -20.08 -18.79
N ASP A 96 20.43 -19.14 -18.78
CA ASP A 96 20.37 -17.96 -19.65
C ASP A 96 21.04 -16.73 -19.03
N GLY A 97 21.63 -16.85 -17.84
CA GLY A 97 22.42 -15.79 -17.21
C GLY A 97 21.61 -14.56 -16.75
N ARG A 98 20.28 -14.67 -16.64
CA ARG A 98 19.40 -13.60 -16.14
C ARG A 98 18.72 -13.98 -14.81
N PRO A 99 18.18 -13.02 -14.04
CA PRO A 99 17.42 -13.31 -12.83
C PRO A 99 16.10 -14.02 -13.14
N HIS A 100 15.76 -15.06 -12.38
CA HIS A 100 14.46 -15.75 -12.43
C HIS A 100 13.74 -15.60 -11.09
N TRP A 101 13.14 -14.42 -10.86
CA TRP A 101 12.49 -14.05 -9.59
C TRP A 101 11.40 -15.01 -9.14
N GLY A 102 10.72 -15.70 -10.07
CA GLY A 102 9.69 -16.71 -9.77
C GLY A 102 10.22 -18.08 -9.31
N ARG A 103 11.55 -18.31 -9.38
CA ARG A 103 12.18 -19.63 -9.19
C ARG A 103 13.30 -19.63 -8.14
N GLN A 104 13.91 -18.48 -7.88
CA GLN A 104 14.97 -18.34 -6.86
C GLN A 104 14.50 -18.78 -5.47
N ARG A 105 15.42 -19.26 -4.65
CA ARG A 105 15.19 -19.71 -3.26
C ARG A 105 15.84 -18.76 -2.26
N ALA A 106 16.99 -18.20 -2.61
CA ALA A 106 17.62 -17.07 -1.94
C ALA A 106 18.36 -16.19 -2.97
N LEU A 107 18.59 -14.94 -2.60
CA LEU A 107 19.33 -13.95 -3.37
C LEU A 107 20.81 -13.95 -2.97
N VAL A 108 21.70 -13.60 -3.89
CA VAL A 108 23.13 -13.40 -3.63
C VAL A 108 23.57 -12.11 -4.29
N GLU A 109 24.15 -11.20 -3.51
CA GLU A 109 24.65 -9.91 -3.99
C GLU A 109 26.14 -9.79 -3.66
N PHE A 110 26.93 -9.29 -4.61
CA PHE A 110 28.37 -9.13 -4.47
C PHE A 110 28.75 -7.66 -4.57
N THR A 111 29.60 -7.19 -3.65
CA THR A 111 30.16 -5.84 -3.73
C THR A 111 31.69 -5.84 -3.66
N ASN A 112 32.28 -4.99 -4.50
CA ASN A 112 33.73 -4.81 -4.63
C ASN A 112 34.34 -3.92 -3.52
N GLY A 113 33.50 -3.25 -2.71
CA GLY A 113 33.90 -2.02 -2.01
C GLY A 113 34.22 -2.11 -0.50
N CYS A 114 34.39 -0.94 0.12
CA CYS A 114 34.83 -0.70 1.51
C CYS A 114 33.64 -0.79 2.50
N ILE A 115 33.83 -0.44 3.79
CA ILE A 115 32.75 -0.42 4.81
C ILE A 115 31.54 0.45 4.37
N SER A 116 31.74 1.38 3.44
CA SER A 116 30.70 2.21 2.81
C SER A 116 29.68 1.42 1.97
N ASP A 117 30.02 0.25 1.46
CA ASP A 117 29.17 -0.56 0.58
C ASP A 117 28.33 -1.59 1.34
N ASP A 118 28.52 -1.66 2.66
CA ASP A 118 27.69 -2.42 3.56
C ASP A 118 26.32 -1.73 3.69
N PRO A 119 25.21 -2.36 3.24
CA PRO A 119 23.89 -1.77 3.33
C PRO A 119 23.55 -1.42 4.80
N TYR A 120 24.10 -2.10 5.80
CA TYR A 120 23.78 -1.85 7.20
C TYR A 120 24.90 -1.11 7.96
N GLY A 121 25.79 -0.41 7.24
CA GLY A 121 26.71 0.57 7.83
C GLY A 121 26.08 1.94 8.09
N ASP A 122 26.85 2.84 8.70
CA ASP A 122 26.44 4.22 9.01
C ASP A 122 26.69 5.16 7.81
N GLY A 123 25.62 5.72 7.24
CA GLY A 123 25.69 6.75 6.19
C GLY A 123 24.52 6.74 5.18
N GLU A 124 24.46 7.78 4.32
CA GLU A 124 23.38 7.98 3.34
C GLU A 124 23.50 7.07 2.11
N TYR A 125 24.73 6.76 1.67
CA TYR A 125 24.99 5.83 0.56
C TYR A 125 24.53 4.41 0.90
N GLN A 126 24.77 3.95 2.13
CA GLN A 126 24.30 2.67 2.66
C GLN A 126 22.77 2.56 2.62
N ALA A 127 22.06 3.68 2.85
CA ALA A 127 20.60 3.70 2.75
C ALA A 127 20.09 3.47 1.32
N GLN A 128 20.81 3.95 0.30
CA GLN A 128 20.47 3.69 -1.11
C GLN A 128 20.71 2.22 -1.48
N THR A 129 21.84 1.64 -1.06
CA THR A 129 22.13 0.21 -1.25
C THR A 129 21.09 -0.67 -0.56
N ARG A 130 20.65 -0.34 0.66
CA ARG A 130 19.53 -1.04 1.33
C ARG A 130 18.26 -1.02 0.50
N LEU A 131 17.91 0.12 -0.10
CA LEU A 131 16.71 0.25 -0.92
C LEU A 131 16.78 -0.61 -2.19
N ALA A 132 17.95 -0.71 -2.81
CA ALA A 132 18.17 -1.57 -3.98
C ALA A 132 17.98 -3.05 -3.63
N VAL A 133 18.63 -3.55 -2.58
CA VAL A 133 18.50 -4.96 -2.15
C VAL A 133 17.07 -5.27 -1.69
N ALA A 134 16.41 -4.33 -1.01
CA ALA A 134 15.00 -4.46 -0.64
C ALA A 134 14.08 -4.58 -1.86
N ALA A 135 14.39 -3.89 -2.96
CA ALA A 135 13.63 -4.00 -4.21
C ALA A 135 13.77 -5.41 -4.83
N TYR A 136 14.95 -6.02 -4.78
CA TYR A 136 15.15 -7.40 -5.23
C TYR A 136 14.33 -8.41 -4.41
N ALA A 137 14.30 -8.25 -3.10
CA ALA A 137 13.44 -9.04 -2.23
C ALA A 137 11.95 -8.80 -2.55
N ALA A 138 11.54 -7.55 -2.80
CA ALA A 138 10.18 -7.22 -3.22
C ALA A 138 9.80 -7.93 -4.53
N HIS A 139 10.68 -7.95 -5.54
CA HIS A 139 10.48 -8.70 -6.78
C HIS A 139 10.22 -10.19 -6.54
N ALA A 140 10.95 -10.79 -5.58
CA ALA A 140 10.73 -12.17 -5.17
C ALA A 140 9.33 -12.38 -4.58
N PHE A 141 8.89 -11.51 -3.68
CA PHE A 141 7.57 -11.58 -3.03
C PHE A 141 6.40 -11.27 -3.97
N THR A 142 6.62 -10.44 -5.00
CA THR A 142 5.59 -10.16 -6.00
C THR A 142 5.35 -11.38 -6.89
N ARG A 143 6.41 -12.10 -7.28
CA ARG A 143 6.29 -13.27 -8.17
C ARG A 143 6.11 -14.60 -7.42
N GLN A 144 6.53 -14.71 -6.17
CA GLN A 144 6.39 -15.93 -5.36
C GLN A 144 5.50 -15.70 -4.14
N GLN A 145 4.71 -16.71 -3.80
CA GLN A 145 3.95 -16.73 -2.56
C GLN A 145 4.92 -17.04 -1.40
N ARG A 146 5.25 -16.00 -0.61
CA ARG A 146 6.35 -16.02 0.36
C ARG A 146 5.95 -15.41 1.70
N THR A 147 6.49 -16.02 2.76
CA THR A 147 6.51 -15.49 4.13
C THR A 147 7.86 -14.84 4.45
N ALA A 148 8.95 -15.38 3.89
CA ALA A 148 10.30 -14.85 4.02
C ALA A 148 11.15 -15.00 2.74
N ASN A 149 12.24 -14.26 2.66
CA ASN A 149 13.28 -14.46 1.65
C ASN A 149 14.67 -14.18 2.23
N PHE A 150 15.66 -14.99 1.85
CA PHE A 150 17.04 -14.79 2.31
C PHE A 150 17.89 -14.10 1.23
N THR A 151 18.78 -13.21 1.66
CA THR A 151 19.84 -12.63 0.84
C THR A 151 21.20 -12.88 1.48
N PHE A 152 22.13 -13.45 0.71
CA PHE A 152 23.54 -13.56 1.06
C PHE A 152 24.28 -12.38 0.45
N PHE A 153 24.79 -11.49 1.29
CA PHE A 153 25.48 -10.29 0.86
C PHE A 153 26.99 -10.49 1.07
N VAL A 154 27.76 -10.55 -0.01
CA VAL A 154 29.20 -10.85 -0.01
C VAL A 154 29.99 -9.57 -0.27
N ILE A 155 30.76 -9.14 0.73
CA ILE A 155 31.51 -7.88 0.75
C ILE A 155 32.99 -8.20 0.85
N ARG A 156 33.70 -8.28 -0.26
CA ARG A 156 35.12 -8.69 -0.29
C ARG A 156 35.33 -10.02 0.46
N THR A 157 36.01 -10.03 1.62
CA THR A 157 36.24 -11.21 2.48
C THR A 157 35.17 -11.42 3.56
N LYS A 158 34.24 -10.47 3.71
CA LYS A 158 33.17 -10.50 4.69
C LYS A 158 31.83 -10.85 4.07
N ALA A 159 30.89 -11.29 4.89
CA ALA A 159 29.52 -11.56 4.48
C ALA A 159 28.51 -11.11 5.54
N ARG A 160 27.29 -10.86 5.07
CA ARG A 160 26.07 -10.74 5.88
C ARG A 160 24.99 -11.65 5.31
N VAL A 161 24.12 -12.13 6.19
CA VAL A 161 22.89 -12.82 5.79
C VAL A 161 21.71 -12.00 6.25
N VAL A 162 20.78 -11.74 5.33
CA VAL A 162 19.55 -10.99 5.57
C VAL A 162 18.38 -11.94 5.38
N ARG A 163 17.42 -11.90 6.31
CA ARG A 163 16.09 -12.50 6.18
C ARG A 163 15.08 -11.37 6.07
N TRP A 164 14.43 -11.30 4.92
CA TRP A 164 13.35 -10.36 4.61
C TRP A 164 12.01 -10.96 5.01
N GLU A 165 11.27 -10.24 5.84
CA GLU A 165 9.89 -10.54 6.18
C GLU A 165 9.04 -9.29 6.00
N ARG A 166 7.71 -9.46 5.96
CA ARG A 166 6.77 -8.34 5.81
C ARG A 166 6.80 -7.38 6.99
N ALA A 167 7.14 -7.88 8.18
CA ALA A 167 7.32 -7.06 9.38
C ALA A 167 8.61 -6.21 9.35
N GLY A 168 9.65 -6.64 8.61
CA GLY A 168 10.93 -5.93 8.48
C GLY A 168 12.09 -6.89 8.18
N PRO A 169 13.28 -6.37 7.83
CA PRO A 169 14.47 -7.19 7.65
C PRO A 169 15.14 -7.49 9.00
N THR A 170 15.58 -8.74 9.15
CA THR A 170 16.54 -9.15 10.19
C THR A 170 17.85 -9.54 9.51
N PHE A 171 18.99 -9.11 10.01
CA PHE A 171 20.29 -9.35 9.38
C PHE A 171 21.38 -9.69 10.40
N THR A 172 22.45 -10.32 9.94
CA THR A 172 23.60 -10.65 10.80
C THR A 172 24.57 -9.48 10.90
N GLU A 173 25.32 -9.38 12.00
CA GLU A 173 26.63 -8.71 12.01
C GLU A 173 27.51 -9.23 10.86
N ALA A 174 28.39 -8.38 10.33
CA ALA A 174 29.33 -8.79 9.29
C ALA A 174 30.36 -9.77 9.87
N PHE A 175 30.61 -10.88 9.18
CA PHE A 175 31.61 -11.87 9.57
C PHE A 175 32.57 -12.16 8.42
N ASP A 176 33.83 -12.41 8.74
CA ASP A 176 34.84 -12.76 7.73
C ASP A 176 34.75 -14.24 7.38
N TYR A 177 34.44 -14.54 6.12
CA TYR A 177 34.27 -15.91 5.65
C TYR A 177 35.56 -16.52 5.07
N VAL A 178 36.62 -15.73 4.93
CA VAL A 178 37.97 -16.21 4.57
C VAL A 178 38.70 -16.65 5.83
N ASP A 179 38.71 -15.81 6.87
CA ASP A 179 39.32 -16.12 8.17
C ASP A 179 38.53 -17.21 8.92
N ASN A 180 37.19 -17.19 8.82
CA ASN A 180 36.32 -18.17 9.44
C ASN A 180 35.40 -18.86 8.39
N PRO A 181 35.95 -19.74 7.55
CA PRO A 181 35.20 -20.41 6.49
C PRO A 181 34.09 -21.31 7.03
N LYS A 182 34.22 -21.78 8.28
CA LYS A 182 33.25 -22.65 8.93
C LYS A 182 31.88 -21.99 9.07
N LEU A 183 31.82 -20.68 9.28
CA LEU A 183 30.58 -19.97 9.52
C LEU A 183 29.75 -19.82 8.24
N MET A 184 30.35 -19.38 7.13
CA MET A 184 29.68 -19.35 5.82
C MET A 184 29.24 -20.76 5.38
N CYS A 185 30.10 -21.75 5.61
CA CYS A 185 29.74 -23.14 5.31
C CYS A 185 28.53 -23.61 6.11
N GLU A 186 28.44 -23.21 7.38
CA GLU A 186 27.30 -23.53 8.24
C GLU A 186 26.00 -22.91 7.72
N PHE A 187 26.03 -21.62 7.33
CA PHE A 187 24.86 -20.95 6.75
C PHE A 187 24.33 -21.65 5.51
N LEU A 188 25.20 -21.91 4.53
CA LEU A 188 24.80 -22.54 3.26
C LEU A 188 24.32 -23.98 3.46
N TRP A 189 25.00 -24.73 4.34
CA TRP A 189 24.60 -26.10 4.64
C TRP A 189 23.25 -26.14 5.34
N ARG A 190 23.06 -25.38 6.43
CA ARG A 190 21.76 -25.34 7.12
C ARG A 190 20.65 -24.82 6.23
N PHE A 191 20.91 -23.80 5.40
CA PHE A 191 19.94 -23.32 4.42
C PHE A 191 19.48 -24.44 3.48
N SER A 192 20.41 -25.28 3.00
CA SER A 192 20.07 -26.40 2.12
C SER A 192 19.29 -27.53 2.79
N MET A 193 19.21 -27.53 4.12
CA MET A 193 18.46 -28.51 4.92
C MET A 193 17.05 -28.02 5.28
N LEU A 194 16.75 -26.74 5.06
CA LEU A 194 15.45 -26.16 5.39
C LEU A 194 14.34 -26.73 4.51
N SER A 195 13.15 -26.88 5.08
CA SER A 195 11.96 -27.18 4.30
C SER A 195 11.60 -26.01 3.37
N GLU A 196 10.72 -26.24 2.39
CA GLU A 196 10.22 -25.15 1.55
C GLU A 196 9.53 -24.05 2.38
N GLU A 197 8.84 -24.43 3.46
CA GLU A 197 8.21 -23.52 4.40
C GLU A 197 9.23 -22.70 5.19
N ASP A 198 10.28 -23.34 5.72
CA ASP A 198 11.32 -22.66 6.52
C ASP A 198 12.20 -21.70 5.68
N ILE A 199 12.37 -21.99 4.37
CA ILE A 199 12.99 -21.07 3.39
C ILE A 199 12.08 -19.86 3.10
N GLY A 200 10.84 -19.90 3.56
CA GLY A 200 9.88 -18.81 3.48
C GLY A 200 8.90 -18.92 2.32
N LEU A 201 8.63 -20.12 1.79
CA LEU A 201 7.53 -20.33 0.84
C LEU A 201 6.21 -20.53 1.58
N ASP A 202 5.15 -19.92 1.07
CA ASP A 202 3.81 -20.08 1.62
C ASP A 202 3.27 -21.49 1.31
N PHE A 203 3.13 -22.34 2.36
CA PHE A 203 2.64 -23.71 2.24
C PHE A 203 1.19 -23.82 1.71
N SER A 204 0.39 -22.77 1.87
CA SER A 204 -0.99 -22.71 1.39
C SER A 204 -1.08 -22.43 -0.11
N ALA A 205 0.05 -22.10 -0.75
CA ALA A 205 0.17 -21.81 -2.17
C ALA A 205 1.00 -22.89 -2.89
N LYS A 206 0.32 -23.68 -3.73
CA LYS A 206 0.96 -24.71 -4.54
C LYS A 206 1.33 -24.18 -5.92
N LEU A 207 2.63 -24.14 -6.22
CA LEU A 207 3.15 -23.83 -7.56
C LEU A 207 2.70 -24.90 -8.58
N LEU A 208 2.18 -24.46 -9.73
CA LEU A 208 1.68 -25.32 -10.78
C LEU A 208 2.71 -25.47 -11.91
N GLY A 209 3.11 -26.71 -12.21
CA GLY A 209 3.92 -27.00 -13.39
C GLY A 209 3.07 -27.08 -14.67
N LYS A 210 3.68 -26.81 -15.83
CA LYS A 210 3.01 -26.82 -17.16
C LYS A 210 2.22 -28.11 -17.47
N ARG A 211 2.60 -29.25 -16.88
CA ARG A 211 1.91 -30.54 -17.05
C ARG A 211 0.71 -30.75 -16.13
N HIS A 212 0.52 -29.91 -15.12
CA HIS A 212 -0.54 -30.07 -14.12
C HIS A 212 -1.91 -29.76 -14.74
N ARG A 213 -2.94 -30.54 -14.40
CA ARG A 213 -4.31 -30.35 -14.93
C ARG A 213 -4.85 -28.94 -14.73
N TRP A 214 -4.56 -28.32 -13.60
CA TRP A 214 -4.99 -26.94 -13.31
C TRP A 214 -4.22 -25.90 -14.13
N TYR A 215 -2.98 -26.17 -14.50
CA TYR A 215 -2.26 -25.26 -15.39
C TYR A 215 -2.94 -25.21 -16.76
N LYS A 216 -3.25 -26.39 -17.33
CA LYS A 216 -3.96 -26.52 -18.60
C LYS A 216 -5.37 -25.94 -18.55
N LEU A 217 -6.09 -26.17 -17.46
CA LEU A 217 -7.42 -25.58 -17.25
C LEU A 217 -7.37 -24.04 -17.27
N MET A 218 -6.32 -23.43 -16.71
CA MET A 218 -6.17 -21.97 -16.78
C MET A 218 -5.97 -21.51 -18.24
N ASP A 219 -5.24 -22.27 -19.06
CA ASP A 219 -5.11 -21.97 -20.50
C ASP A 219 -6.45 -22.10 -21.22
N GLU A 220 -7.22 -23.17 -20.94
CA GLU A 220 -8.55 -23.40 -21.51
C GLU A 220 -9.51 -22.25 -21.16
N ILE A 221 -9.57 -21.85 -19.89
CA ILE A 221 -10.42 -20.75 -19.41
C ILE A 221 -9.99 -19.40 -20.02
N ALA A 222 -8.69 -19.19 -20.22
CA ALA A 222 -8.18 -17.96 -20.81
C ALA A 222 -8.51 -17.82 -22.31
N GLN A 223 -8.70 -18.94 -23.02
CA GLN A 223 -9.05 -18.95 -24.44
C GLN A 223 -10.53 -18.67 -24.69
N GLY A 224 -11.42 -19.03 -23.76
CA GLY A 224 -12.85 -18.79 -23.90
C GLY A 224 -13.69 -19.50 -22.84
N PRO A 225 -15.02 -19.37 -22.91
CA PRO A 225 -15.95 -20.11 -22.06
C PRO A 225 -15.74 -21.63 -22.16
N LEU A 226 -15.86 -22.33 -21.04
CA LEU A 226 -15.77 -23.79 -21.03
C LEU A 226 -17.02 -24.40 -21.68
N LYS A 227 -16.92 -25.63 -22.18
CA LYS A 227 -18.07 -26.36 -22.77
C LYS A 227 -19.25 -26.39 -21.79
N GLY A 228 -20.37 -25.80 -22.19
CA GLY A 228 -21.60 -25.70 -21.39
C GLY A 228 -21.73 -24.41 -20.57
N GLN A 229 -20.74 -23.51 -20.61
CA GLN A 229 -20.88 -22.14 -20.13
C GLN A 229 -21.41 -21.23 -21.24
N SER A 230 -22.11 -20.17 -20.84
CA SER A 230 -22.58 -19.12 -21.75
C SER A 230 -21.42 -18.29 -22.29
N GLU A 231 -21.63 -17.68 -23.46
CA GLU A 231 -20.69 -16.72 -24.04
C GLU A 231 -20.45 -15.53 -23.12
N ASP A 232 -19.25 -14.96 -23.22
CA ASP A 232 -18.90 -13.76 -22.47
C ASP A 232 -19.72 -12.55 -22.94
N ILE A 233 -19.97 -11.64 -22.01
CA ILE A 233 -20.87 -10.51 -22.20
C ILE A 233 -20.04 -9.21 -22.18
N PRO A 234 -20.22 -8.29 -23.13
CA PRO A 234 -19.64 -6.96 -23.05
C PRO A 234 -20.09 -6.25 -21.77
N ALA A 235 -19.14 -5.60 -21.09
CA ALA A 235 -19.45 -4.88 -19.86
C ALA A 235 -19.96 -3.47 -20.12
N ASP A 236 -20.05 -3.02 -21.37
CA ASP A 236 -20.50 -1.67 -21.71
C ASP A 236 -21.92 -1.43 -21.18
N GLU A 237 -22.11 -0.29 -20.53
CA GLU A 237 -23.43 0.11 -20.02
C GLU A 237 -24.45 0.21 -21.16
N GLY A 238 -25.65 -0.33 -20.94
CA GLY A 238 -26.71 -0.44 -21.94
C GLY A 238 -26.65 -1.72 -22.79
N THR A 239 -25.64 -2.58 -22.62
CA THR A 239 -25.59 -3.88 -23.31
C THR A 239 -26.82 -4.72 -22.96
N ILE A 240 -27.58 -5.14 -23.98
CA ILE A 240 -28.80 -5.93 -23.82
C ILE A 240 -28.48 -7.41 -24.01
N THR A 241 -28.91 -8.24 -23.09
CA THR A 241 -28.81 -9.70 -23.16
C THR A 241 -30.19 -10.35 -22.99
N PRO A 242 -30.49 -11.43 -23.73
CA PRO A 242 -31.74 -12.16 -23.56
C PRO A 242 -31.80 -12.78 -22.16
N ILE A 243 -32.91 -12.60 -21.44
CA ILE A 243 -33.18 -13.34 -20.20
C ILE A 243 -33.50 -14.77 -20.59
N PRO A 244 -32.73 -15.79 -20.14
CA PRO A 244 -33.08 -17.14 -20.49
C PRO A 244 -34.43 -17.56 -19.85
N PRO A 245 -35.26 -18.34 -20.56
CA PRO A 245 -36.69 -18.50 -20.28
C PRO A 245 -37.08 -19.29 -19.01
N ASP A 246 -36.14 -19.67 -18.13
CA ASP A 246 -36.38 -20.60 -17.00
C ASP A 246 -35.95 -20.03 -15.62
N SER A 247 -36.21 -18.75 -15.37
CA SER A 247 -35.77 -18.01 -14.17
C SER A 247 -36.55 -18.32 -12.89
N SER A 248 -37.47 -19.28 -12.89
CA SER A 248 -38.30 -19.58 -11.71
C SER A 248 -37.58 -20.37 -10.60
N SER A 249 -36.34 -20.86 -10.82
CA SER A 249 -35.65 -21.64 -9.78
C SER A 249 -34.11 -21.60 -9.73
N ARG A 250 -33.40 -20.94 -10.66
CA ARG A 250 -31.94 -20.72 -10.56
C ARG A 250 -31.54 -19.41 -11.26
N PRO A 251 -30.69 -18.54 -10.66
CA PRO A 251 -30.07 -17.48 -11.43
C PRO A 251 -29.24 -18.12 -12.53
N LEU A 252 -29.57 -17.80 -13.78
CA LEU A 252 -28.98 -18.41 -14.96
C LEU A 252 -27.47 -18.13 -14.97
N PRO A 253 -26.62 -19.06 -15.46
CA PRO A 253 -25.21 -18.76 -15.63
C PRO A 253 -25.08 -17.81 -16.82
N LEU A 254 -25.30 -16.52 -16.59
CA LEU A 254 -24.79 -15.47 -17.48
C LEU A 254 -23.27 -15.69 -17.58
N GLY A 255 -22.74 -15.55 -18.79
CA GLY A 255 -21.30 -15.68 -19.03
C GLY A 255 -20.53 -14.65 -18.21
N ALA A 256 -19.21 -14.81 -18.15
CA ALA A 256 -18.38 -13.80 -17.52
C ALA A 256 -18.44 -12.50 -18.35
N PHE A 257 -18.18 -11.36 -17.74
CA PHE A 257 -17.93 -10.17 -18.53
C PHE A 257 -16.62 -10.32 -19.31
N THR A 258 -16.58 -9.88 -20.57
CA THR A 258 -15.43 -10.05 -21.47
C THR A 258 -14.13 -9.54 -20.84
N TYR A 259 -14.14 -8.35 -20.21
CA TYR A 259 -12.95 -7.78 -19.56
C TYR A 259 -12.40 -8.65 -18.42
N VAL A 260 -13.25 -9.45 -17.76
CA VAL A 260 -12.82 -10.34 -16.67
C VAL A 260 -11.96 -11.45 -17.23
N ARG A 261 -12.41 -12.11 -18.30
CA ARG A 261 -11.63 -13.17 -18.96
C ARG A 261 -10.37 -12.59 -19.59
N GLU A 262 -10.46 -11.41 -20.20
CA GLU A 262 -9.29 -10.73 -20.77
C GLU A 262 -8.22 -10.41 -19.71
N ARG A 263 -8.61 -9.89 -18.54
CA ARG A 263 -7.69 -9.66 -17.42
C ARG A 263 -7.10 -10.94 -16.89
N PHE A 264 -7.91 -12.00 -16.76
CA PHE A 264 -7.40 -13.32 -16.40
C PHE A 264 -6.39 -13.84 -17.43
N ALA A 265 -6.71 -13.78 -18.73
CA ALA A 265 -5.82 -14.21 -19.80
C ALA A 265 -4.52 -13.38 -19.83
N ALA A 266 -4.62 -12.06 -19.64
CA ALA A 266 -3.47 -11.17 -19.51
C ALA A 266 -2.55 -11.58 -18.35
N SER A 267 -3.12 -12.07 -17.24
CA SER A 267 -2.36 -12.57 -16.10
C SER A 267 -1.50 -13.80 -16.41
N LEU A 268 -1.74 -14.48 -17.54
CA LEU A 268 -1.07 -15.72 -17.94
C LEU A 268 -0.11 -15.56 -19.13
N ARG A 269 -0.06 -14.37 -19.75
CA ARG A 269 0.76 -14.09 -20.95
C ARG A 269 2.26 -14.13 -20.67
N ASP A 270 2.65 -13.70 -19.48
CA ASP A 270 4.03 -13.63 -19.03
C ASP A 270 4.50 -15.03 -18.59
N GLU A 271 5.28 -15.71 -19.45
CA GLU A 271 5.75 -17.08 -19.18
C GLU A 271 6.67 -17.19 -17.96
N ASP A 272 7.39 -16.11 -17.63
CA ASP A 272 8.27 -16.06 -16.46
C ASP A 272 7.46 -15.86 -15.17
N TRP A 273 6.15 -15.54 -15.28
CA TRP A 273 5.26 -15.44 -14.14
C TRP A 273 4.67 -16.81 -13.73
N PRO A 274 4.92 -17.26 -12.48
CA PRO A 274 4.42 -18.54 -12.01
C PRO A 274 2.89 -18.53 -11.75
N ARG A 275 2.26 -19.69 -11.98
CA ARG A 275 0.84 -19.91 -11.69
C ARG A 275 0.68 -20.74 -10.43
N TYR A 276 -0.28 -20.39 -9.58
CA TYR A 276 -0.50 -21.06 -8.30
C TYR A 276 -1.93 -21.56 -8.16
N ARG A 277 -2.07 -22.63 -7.36
CA ARG A 277 -3.31 -22.92 -6.65
C ARG A 277 -3.12 -22.51 -5.19
N VAL A 278 -3.93 -21.57 -4.72
CA VAL A 278 -3.90 -21.07 -3.34
C VAL A 278 -5.09 -21.58 -2.54
N ALA A 279 -4.90 -21.76 -1.23
CA ALA A 279 -5.95 -22.11 -0.29
C ALA A 279 -6.45 -20.85 0.45
N VAL A 280 -7.76 -20.75 0.65
CA VAL A 280 -8.40 -19.69 1.43
C VAL A 280 -9.30 -20.36 2.48
N PRO A 281 -9.16 -20.02 3.77
CA PRO A 281 -10.01 -20.53 4.83
C PRO A 281 -11.48 -20.24 4.57
N THR A 282 -12.33 -21.15 5.02
CA THR A 282 -13.77 -20.91 5.12
C THR A 282 -14.16 -20.67 6.57
N ASP A 283 -15.38 -20.21 6.75
CA ASP A 283 -16.12 -20.11 8.00
C ASP A 283 -16.21 -21.44 8.78
N ARG A 284 -15.97 -22.59 8.11
CA ARG A 284 -15.80 -23.88 8.78
C ARG A 284 -14.32 -24.11 9.13
N PRO A 285 -13.97 -24.25 10.42
CA PRO A 285 -12.59 -24.48 10.84
C PRO A 285 -11.97 -25.71 10.15
N GLY A 286 -10.77 -25.52 9.60
CA GLY A 286 -10.04 -26.59 8.90
C GLY A 286 -10.49 -26.88 7.47
N HIS A 287 -11.55 -26.22 6.98
CA HIS A 287 -11.98 -26.30 5.59
C HIS A 287 -11.46 -25.11 4.78
N PHE A 288 -11.01 -25.42 3.55
CA PHE A 288 -10.45 -24.45 2.63
C PHE A 288 -11.14 -24.53 1.27
N LYS A 289 -11.33 -23.37 0.63
CA LYS A 289 -11.57 -23.28 -0.81
C LYS A 289 -10.26 -23.07 -1.55
N TYR A 290 -10.22 -23.49 -2.81
CA TYR A 290 -9.02 -23.39 -3.63
C TYR A 290 -9.25 -22.54 -4.87
N PHE A 291 -8.29 -21.65 -5.15
CA PHE A 291 -8.37 -20.72 -6.26
C PHE A 291 -7.12 -20.80 -7.12
N LEU A 292 -7.28 -20.60 -8.43
CA LEU A 292 -6.19 -20.55 -9.41
C LEU A 292 -5.86 -19.09 -9.72
N ILE A 293 -4.57 -18.75 -9.64
CA ILE A 293 -4.07 -17.40 -9.84
C ILE A 293 -2.83 -17.37 -10.75
N GLY A 294 -2.71 -16.32 -11.55
CA GLY A 294 -1.53 -15.98 -12.33
C GLY A 294 -0.83 -14.73 -11.80
N LYS A 295 -0.48 -13.81 -12.69
CA LYS A 295 0.05 -12.49 -12.35
C LYS A 295 -1.00 -11.64 -11.60
N PRO A 296 -0.64 -10.99 -10.48
CA PRO A 296 -1.54 -10.09 -9.80
C PRO A 296 -1.86 -8.90 -10.71
N ASP A 297 -3.12 -8.51 -10.72
CA ASP A 297 -3.61 -7.34 -11.44
C ASP A 297 -3.23 -6.04 -10.70
N ILE A 298 -3.18 -6.12 -9.36
CA ILE A 298 -2.73 -5.04 -8.46
C ILE A 298 -1.70 -5.60 -7.49
N HIS A 299 -0.60 -4.88 -7.24
CA HIS A 299 0.35 -5.22 -6.17
C HIS A 299 1.05 -3.98 -5.58
N ALA A 300 1.40 -4.03 -4.30
CA ALA A 300 2.21 -3.01 -3.64
C ALA A 300 3.70 -3.09 -4.05
N SER A 301 4.38 -1.96 -4.18
CA SER A 301 5.77 -1.86 -4.69
C SER A 301 6.88 -2.08 -3.65
N GLY A 302 6.54 -2.45 -2.41
CA GLY A 302 7.48 -2.59 -1.29
C GLY A 302 7.52 -3.99 -0.65
N ILE A 303 8.66 -4.29 0.02
CA ILE A 303 8.86 -5.55 0.75
C ILE A 303 8.25 -5.52 2.15
N VAL A 304 8.29 -4.39 2.86
CA VAL A 304 7.75 -4.26 4.23
C VAL A 304 6.32 -3.70 4.19
N GLY A 305 5.46 -4.16 5.09
CA GLY A 305 4.07 -3.71 5.24
C GLY A 305 3.06 -4.71 4.72
N GLU A 306 1.90 -4.23 4.31
CA GLU A 306 0.73 -5.06 3.99
C GLU A 306 0.91 -5.93 2.74
N GLY A 307 1.78 -5.52 1.81
CA GLY A 307 2.14 -6.37 0.68
C GLY A 307 0.95 -6.82 -0.18
N ILE A 308 -0.07 -5.97 -0.29
CA ILE A 308 -1.36 -6.25 -0.95
C ILE A 308 -1.11 -6.75 -2.37
N ARG A 309 -1.80 -7.84 -2.73
CA ARG A 309 -1.90 -8.40 -4.10
C ARG A 309 -3.36 -8.71 -4.42
N GLY A 310 -3.83 -8.20 -5.55
CA GLY A 310 -5.18 -8.41 -6.08
C GLY A 310 -5.16 -9.26 -7.34
N TYR A 311 -6.07 -10.22 -7.43
CA TYR A 311 -6.12 -11.20 -8.52
C TYR A 311 -7.54 -11.34 -9.07
N VAL A 312 -7.64 -11.38 -10.40
CA VAL A 312 -8.73 -12.12 -11.05
C VAL A 312 -8.39 -13.60 -10.90
N ALA A 313 -9.16 -14.31 -10.08
CA ALA A 313 -8.91 -15.71 -9.74
C ALA A 313 -10.05 -16.61 -10.24
N VAL A 314 -9.77 -17.91 -10.33
CA VAL A 314 -10.78 -18.92 -10.70
C VAL A 314 -10.99 -19.89 -9.54
N ASP A 315 -12.23 -20.04 -9.10
CA ASP A 315 -12.63 -21.08 -8.15
C ASP A 315 -12.45 -22.46 -8.79
N VAL A 316 -11.67 -23.34 -8.13
CA VAL A 316 -11.37 -24.68 -8.64
C VAL A 316 -12.61 -25.55 -8.77
N ASP A 317 -13.63 -25.36 -7.94
CA ASP A 317 -14.82 -26.21 -7.92
C ASP A 317 -15.88 -25.68 -8.89
N THR A 318 -16.19 -24.38 -8.80
CA THR A 318 -17.26 -23.77 -9.60
C THR A 318 -16.82 -23.32 -10.99
N LYS A 319 -15.51 -23.19 -11.22
CA LYS A 319 -14.91 -22.64 -12.46
C LYS A 319 -15.38 -21.21 -12.77
N ARG A 320 -15.88 -20.49 -11.77
CA ARG A 320 -16.27 -19.08 -11.89
C ARG A 320 -15.10 -18.17 -11.56
N PHE A 321 -15.08 -17.01 -12.21
CA PHE A 321 -14.16 -15.94 -11.85
C PHE A 321 -14.61 -15.28 -10.55
N VAL A 322 -13.62 -14.92 -9.73
CA VAL A 322 -13.79 -14.18 -8.47
C VAL A 322 -12.67 -13.16 -8.32
N TRP A 323 -12.87 -12.15 -7.48
CA TRP A 323 -11.80 -11.27 -7.06
C TRP A 323 -11.17 -11.78 -5.77
N MET A 324 -9.84 -11.90 -5.74
CA MET A 324 -9.10 -12.32 -4.55
C MET A 324 -8.09 -11.26 -4.13
N LYS A 325 -8.13 -10.88 -2.86
CA LYS A 325 -7.15 -10.03 -2.17
C LYS A 325 -6.30 -10.90 -1.24
N ASP A 326 -4.99 -10.76 -1.35
CA ASP A 326 -3.96 -11.41 -0.52
C ASP A 326 -3.13 -10.29 0.15
N THR A 327 -3.06 -10.28 1.48
CA THR A 327 -2.50 -9.17 2.26
C THR A 327 -1.92 -9.63 3.60
N TRP A 328 -1.05 -8.81 4.18
CA TRP A 328 -0.47 -8.97 5.51
C TRP A 328 -1.04 -7.93 6.47
N ARG A 329 -2.04 -8.31 7.24
CA ARG A 329 -2.72 -7.38 8.15
C ARG A 329 -2.02 -7.31 9.51
N PRO A 330 -2.06 -6.18 10.22
CA PRO A 330 -1.58 -6.11 11.59
C PRO A 330 -2.30 -7.10 12.51
N TYR A 331 -1.53 -7.84 13.31
CA TYR A 331 -2.05 -8.72 14.35
C TYR A 331 -2.23 -7.90 15.63
N TYR A 332 -3.39 -7.27 15.77
CA TYR A 332 -3.80 -6.62 17.01
C TYR A 332 -5.00 -7.35 17.59
N VAL A 333 -4.95 -7.61 18.90
CA VAL A 333 -6.12 -8.01 19.68
C VAL A 333 -7.18 -6.91 19.49
N ASP A 334 -8.40 -7.29 19.15
CA ASP A 334 -9.54 -6.40 18.87
C ASP A 334 -9.61 -5.72 17.49
N VAL A 335 -8.79 -6.10 16.50
CA VAL A 335 -9.00 -5.71 15.08
C VAL A 335 -9.79 -6.79 14.35
N GLU A 336 -11.05 -6.47 14.04
CA GLU A 336 -11.93 -7.28 13.20
C GLU A 336 -11.35 -7.41 11.78
N ALA A 337 -11.36 -8.62 11.21
CA ALA A 337 -10.88 -8.84 9.85
C ALA A 337 -11.91 -8.35 8.82
N GLU A 338 -11.44 -7.87 7.66
CA GLU A 338 -12.30 -7.35 6.60
C GLU A 338 -13.41 -8.32 6.19
N GLY A 339 -13.10 -9.62 6.09
CA GLY A 339 -14.08 -10.64 5.76
C GLY A 339 -15.15 -10.84 6.84
N ASP A 340 -14.87 -10.63 8.12
CA ASP A 340 -15.89 -10.71 9.16
C ASP A 340 -16.81 -9.47 9.11
N ILE A 341 -16.25 -8.30 8.82
CA ILE A 341 -17.01 -7.06 8.56
C ILE A 341 -17.94 -7.25 7.36
N LEU A 342 -17.42 -7.71 6.22
CA LEU A 342 -18.21 -7.95 5.02
C LEU A 342 -19.30 -9.00 5.27
N ARG A 343 -19.02 -10.07 6.02
CA ARG A 343 -20.03 -11.07 6.39
C ARG A 343 -21.21 -10.42 7.11
N ARG A 344 -20.95 -9.63 8.15
CA ARG A 344 -21.98 -8.90 8.90
C ARG A 344 -22.78 -7.95 8.01
N LEU A 345 -22.10 -7.20 7.15
CA LEU A 345 -22.77 -6.25 6.26
C LEU A 345 -23.62 -6.96 5.19
N ASN A 346 -23.16 -8.09 4.66
CA ASN A 346 -23.94 -8.90 3.73
C ASN A 346 -25.15 -9.56 4.41
N GLU A 347 -25.03 -10.01 5.67
CA GLU A 347 -26.14 -10.60 6.45
C GLU A 347 -27.30 -9.62 6.68
N VAL A 348 -26.99 -8.34 6.89
CA VAL A 348 -28.01 -7.28 7.01
C VAL A 348 -28.36 -6.64 5.66
N HIS A 349 -27.86 -7.19 4.55
CA HIS A 349 -28.18 -6.78 3.18
C HIS A 349 -27.85 -5.31 2.87
N VAL A 350 -26.73 -4.79 3.39
CA VAL A 350 -26.23 -3.48 2.95
C VAL A 350 -25.99 -3.52 1.44
N PRO A 351 -26.51 -2.56 0.65
CA PRO A 351 -26.32 -2.53 -0.79
C PRO A 351 -24.90 -2.09 -1.18
N ASN A 352 -24.53 -2.32 -2.44
CA ASN A 352 -23.34 -1.71 -3.06
C ASN A 352 -22.01 -1.98 -2.32
N ILE A 353 -21.91 -3.15 -1.68
CA ILE A 353 -20.69 -3.68 -1.06
C ILE A 353 -20.34 -5.05 -1.66
N PRO A 354 -19.07 -5.49 -1.60
CA PRO A 354 -18.69 -6.81 -2.07
C PRO A 354 -19.47 -7.94 -1.41
N THR A 355 -19.82 -8.95 -2.21
CA THR A 355 -20.39 -10.21 -1.73
C THR A 355 -19.25 -11.13 -1.32
N LEU A 356 -19.15 -11.43 -0.02
CA LEU A 356 -18.15 -12.33 0.53
C LEU A 356 -18.35 -13.77 0.06
N ILE A 357 -17.29 -14.41 -0.44
CA ILE A 357 -17.28 -15.87 -0.73
C ILE A 357 -16.61 -16.64 0.39
N CYS A 358 -15.40 -16.24 0.79
CA CYS A 358 -14.64 -16.82 1.90
C CYS A 358 -13.46 -15.91 2.24
N ALA A 359 -13.02 -15.93 3.49
CA ALA A 359 -11.86 -15.19 3.94
C ALA A 359 -11.28 -15.77 5.24
N GLY A 360 -10.01 -15.49 5.52
CA GLY A 360 -9.40 -15.84 6.79
C GLY A 360 -7.88 -15.71 6.83
N ASP A 361 -7.33 -15.79 8.03
CA ASP A 361 -5.90 -15.84 8.28
C ASP A 361 -5.33 -17.22 7.88
N ILE A 362 -4.18 -17.23 7.20
CA ILE A 362 -3.50 -18.43 6.67
C ILE A 362 -2.64 -19.13 7.75
N ARG A 363 -2.71 -18.67 9.00
CA ARG A 363 -1.85 -19.13 10.13
C ARG A 363 -0.35 -18.98 9.84
N GLN A 364 0.00 -17.92 9.13
CA GLN A 364 1.37 -17.50 8.89
C GLN A 364 1.52 -16.09 9.45
N GLU A 365 2.55 -15.89 10.26
CA GLU A 365 2.80 -14.65 10.97
C GLU A 365 4.24 -14.22 10.76
N THR A 366 4.46 -12.91 10.73
CA THR A 366 5.80 -12.32 10.77
C THR A 366 5.86 -11.35 11.94
N GLN A 367 6.88 -11.47 12.78
CA GLN A 367 7.02 -10.70 14.01
C GLN A 367 8.43 -10.15 14.11
N MET A 368 8.57 -8.84 14.29
CA MET A 368 9.83 -8.24 14.73
C MET A 368 9.84 -8.23 16.26
N GLY A 369 10.87 -8.75 16.92
CA GLY A 369 11.21 -8.34 18.31
C GLY A 369 10.62 -9.10 19.52
N TYR A 370 9.64 -10.00 19.41
CA TYR A 370 9.14 -10.71 20.61
C TYR A 370 9.95 -11.95 21.00
N HIS A 371 10.69 -12.55 20.07
CA HIS A 371 11.37 -13.82 20.33
C HIS A 371 12.59 -13.74 21.27
N TRP A 372 13.09 -12.54 21.59
CA TRP A 372 14.36 -12.39 22.32
C TRP A 372 14.26 -11.67 23.67
N GLU A 373 13.16 -10.98 23.98
CA GLU A 373 12.98 -10.35 25.30
C GLU A 373 12.54 -11.35 26.39
N LEU A 374 12.01 -12.53 26.03
CA LEU A 374 11.60 -13.53 27.02
C LEU A 374 12.76 -14.32 27.63
N ASP A 375 13.85 -14.55 26.89
CA ASP A 375 14.98 -15.37 27.36
C ASP A 375 15.97 -14.60 28.26
N CYS A 376 15.95 -13.26 28.22
CA CYS A 376 16.79 -12.42 29.08
C CYS A 376 16.19 -12.15 30.48
N ARG A 377 14.97 -12.64 30.78
CA ARG A 377 14.30 -12.45 32.08
C ARG A 377 14.09 -13.73 32.89
N THR A 378 14.35 -14.91 32.32
CA THR A 378 14.14 -16.21 32.99
C THR A 378 15.41 -16.83 33.58
N GLN A 379 16.52 -16.09 33.66
CA GLN A 379 17.72 -16.53 34.37
C GLN A 379 18.15 -15.56 35.47
N HIS A 380 17.27 -15.29 36.44
CA HIS A 380 17.61 -15.00 37.84
C HIS A 380 16.36 -15.22 38.71
N GLY A 381 15.85 -16.45 38.70
CA GLY A 381 14.94 -16.95 39.72
C GLY A 381 15.75 -17.64 40.82
N GLY A 382 16.00 -16.94 41.92
CA GLY A 382 16.65 -17.46 43.10
C GLY A 382 16.08 -16.82 44.37
N GLU A 383 15.16 -17.56 44.99
CA GLU A 383 14.89 -17.64 46.43
C GLU A 383 14.40 -16.40 47.22
N THR A 384 13.09 -16.44 47.50
CA THR A 384 12.42 -16.29 48.82
C THR A 384 13.04 -15.39 49.91
N GLY A 385 12.26 -14.40 50.37
CA GLY A 385 12.42 -13.77 51.68
C GLY A 385 11.43 -12.64 51.96
N GLN A 386 10.68 -12.78 53.06
CA GLN A 386 9.60 -11.91 53.54
C GLN A 386 10.05 -10.49 54.00
N GLU A 387 9.09 -9.57 53.92
CA GLU A 387 8.84 -8.34 54.71
C GLU A 387 9.98 -7.66 55.49
N THR A 388 10.14 -6.33 55.34
CA THR A 388 9.81 -5.29 56.36
C THR A 388 10.34 -3.87 56.01
N ARG A 389 9.76 -2.89 56.71
CA ARG A 389 9.83 -1.42 56.59
C ARG A 389 11.20 -0.74 56.90
N ALA A 390 11.37 0.42 56.26
CA ALA A 390 11.84 1.72 56.78
C ALA A 390 13.32 2.18 56.67
N SER A 391 13.39 3.47 56.29
CA SER A 391 14.29 4.56 56.72
C SER A 391 15.66 4.81 56.08
N LYS A 392 15.79 6.07 55.62
CA LYS A 392 16.96 6.90 55.28
C LYS A 392 18.22 6.64 56.13
N ARG A 393 19.40 6.70 55.49
CA ARG A 393 20.43 7.76 55.67
C ARG A 393 21.64 7.58 54.75
N ASP A 394 22.25 8.74 54.46
CA ASP A 394 23.35 9.06 53.55
C ASP A 394 24.72 8.45 53.92
N HIS A 395 25.57 8.16 52.92
CA HIS A 395 26.81 8.94 52.65
C HIS A 395 27.70 8.36 51.52
N SER A 396 27.94 9.22 50.52
CA SER A 396 29.16 9.52 49.76
C SER A 396 30.12 8.41 49.29
N GLY A 397 30.30 8.34 47.96
CA GLY A 397 31.48 7.73 47.33
C GLY A 397 31.34 7.56 45.80
N ALA A 398 31.15 8.65 45.06
CA ALA A 398 31.20 8.61 43.59
C ALA A 398 32.65 8.72 43.08
N PRO A 399 32.95 8.08 41.94
CA PRO A 399 33.55 8.80 40.83
C PRO A 399 32.63 8.77 39.61
N LYS A 400 32.47 9.96 39.02
CA LYS A 400 31.66 10.28 37.84
C LYS A 400 32.03 9.37 36.66
N ARG A 401 31.02 8.77 36.02
CA ARG A 401 31.06 8.46 34.58
C ARG A 401 30.22 9.51 33.87
N ASP A 402 30.86 10.21 32.96
CA ASP A 402 30.28 11.25 32.14
C ASP A 402 29.12 10.70 31.30
N GLY A 403 27.97 11.37 31.43
CA GLY A 403 26.79 11.09 30.64
C GLY A 403 26.89 11.75 29.28
N ILE A 404 26.75 10.95 28.22
CA ILE A 404 26.40 11.44 26.89
C ILE A 404 24.98 10.95 26.58
N GLY A 405 24.05 11.92 26.60
CA GLY A 405 22.89 12.04 25.73
C GLY A 405 21.97 10.83 25.54
N LYS A 406 20.93 10.73 26.38
CA LYS A 406 19.66 10.08 26.00
C LYS A 406 18.96 10.94 24.93
N ASN A 407 19.31 10.75 23.66
CA ASN A 407 18.37 11.05 22.57
C ASN A 407 17.47 9.83 22.40
N GLY A 408 16.39 9.80 23.19
CA GLY A 408 15.30 8.86 23.01
C GLY A 408 14.55 9.15 21.72
N GLY A 409 15.07 8.70 20.58
CA GLY A 409 14.24 8.46 19.40
C GLY A 409 13.20 7.42 19.80
N GLN A 410 11.92 7.75 19.67
CA GLN A 410 10.84 6.80 19.89
C GLN A 410 11.06 5.60 18.95
N SER A 411 11.54 4.47 19.49
CA SER A 411 11.58 3.22 18.75
C SER A 411 10.13 2.86 18.40
N SER A 412 9.83 2.75 17.10
CA SER A 412 8.50 2.30 16.66
C SER A 412 8.23 0.91 17.25
N PRO A 413 7.01 0.63 17.73
CA PRO A 413 6.72 -0.68 18.31
C PRO A 413 6.94 -1.80 17.29
N PRO A 414 7.35 -2.99 17.73
CA PRO A 414 7.55 -4.15 16.88
C PRO A 414 6.31 -4.45 16.03
N ARG A 415 6.51 -4.72 14.73
CA ARG A 415 5.42 -5.08 13.82
C ARG A 415 5.13 -6.57 13.92
N HIS A 416 3.88 -6.91 14.17
CA HIS A 416 3.34 -8.27 14.08
C HIS A 416 2.28 -8.26 12.98
N LEU A 417 2.52 -9.01 11.91
CA LEU A 417 1.60 -9.13 10.78
C LEU A 417 1.15 -10.58 10.62
N SER A 418 -0.11 -10.77 10.23
CA SER A 418 -0.71 -12.05 9.87
C SER A 418 -1.09 -12.06 8.40
N HIS A 419 -0.78 -13.16 7.71
CA HIS A 419 -1.13 -13.36 6.32
C HIS A 419 -2.63 -13.68 6.21
N TYR A 420 -3.34 -12.92 5.40
CA TYR A 420 -4.80 -12.94 5.26
C TYR A 420 -5.21 -12.98 3.79
N ARG A 421 -6.27 -13.75 3.49
CA ARG A 421 -6.90 -13.77 2.16
C ARG A 421 -8.39 -13.51 2.25
N LEU A 422 -8.89 -12.77 1.28
CA LEU A 422 -10.30 -12.42 1.08
C LEU A 422 -10.69 -12.72 -0.37
N VAL A 423 -11.82 -13.39 -0.56
CA VAL A 423 -12.42 -13.66 -1.86
C VAL A 423 -13.83 -13.12 -1.91
N VAL A 424 -14.13 -12.33 -2.94
CA VAL A 424 -15.44 -11.74 -3.21
C VAL A 424 -15.90 -12.07 -4.62
N ASN A 425 -17.21 -12.03 -4.86
CA ASN A 425 -17.81 -12.44 -6.11
C ASN A 425 -17.59 -11.43 -7.24
N GLU A 426 -17.64 -10.14 -6.93
CA GLU A 426 -17.58 -9.04 -7.90
C GLU A 426 -16.14 -8.77 -8.35
N ILE A 427 -15.93 -8.64 -9.66
CA ILE A 427 -14.65 -8.23 -10.24
C ILE A 427 -14.89 -6.89 -10.91
N CYS A 428 -14.54 -5.79 -10.26
CA CYS A 428 -14.92 -4.46 -10.73
C CYS A 428 -13.92 -3.86 -11.74
N LEU A 429 -14.38 -2.82 -12.42
CA LEU A 429 -13.57 -1.86 -13.15
C LEU A 429 -13.09 -0.77 -12.18
N PRO A 430 -11.87 -0.22 -12.37
CA PRO A 430 -11.37 0.88 -11.56
C PRO A 430 -12.21 2.14 -11.78
N PHE A 431 -12.33 2.98 -10.74
CA PHE A 431 -13.14 4.22 -10.79
C PHE A 431 -12.87 5.07 -12.02
N LYS A 432 -11.60 5.23 -12.40
CA LYS A 432 -11.15 6.08 -13.52
C LYS A 432 -11.75 5.73 -14.89
N ASP A 433 -12.38 4.56 -15.03
CA ASP A 433 -12.89 4.07 -16.32
C ASP A 433 -14.29 4.59 -16.66
N PHE A 434 -14.92 5.40 -15.78
CA PHE A 434 -16.16 6.11 -16.08
C PHE A 434 -16.05 6.92 -17.39
N LYS A 435 -17.17 7.12 -18.08
CA LYS A 435 -17.25 7.77 -19.39
C LYS A 435 -17.91 9.14 -19.37
N THR A 436 -18.72 9.44 -18.36
CA THR A 436 -19.43 10.72 -18.22
C THR A 436 -19.49 11.17 -16.76
N SER A 437 -19.70 12.47 -16.49
CA SER A 437 -19.97 12.94 -15.12
C SER A 437 -21.21 12.31 -14.49
N ARG A 438 -22.22 11.95 -15.30
CA ARG A 438 -23.41 11.24 -14.80
C ARG A 438 -23.03 9.88 -14.20
N GLN A 439 -22.18 9.12 -14.90
CA GLN A 439 -21.67 7.85 -14.38
C GLN A 439 -20.79 8.03 -13.15
N LEU A 440 -19.93 9.06 -13.13
CA LEU A 440 -19.15 9.41 -11.93
C LEU A 440 -20.07 9.60 -10.72
N ILE A 441 -21.14 10.37 -10.89
CA ILE A 441 -22.06 10.70 -9.79
C ILE A 441 -22.92 9.50 -9.41
N GLN A 442 -23.33 8.66 -10.36
CA GLN A 442 -24.04 7.40 -10.08
C GLN A 442 -23.19 6.50 -9.18
N VAL A 443 -21.94 6.26 -9.56
CA VAL A 443 -21.00 5.40 -8.82
C VAL A 443 -20.76 5.93 -7.40
N VAL A 444 -20.55 7.25 -7.25
CA VAL A 444 -20.40 7.85 -5.92
C VAL A 444 -21.70 7.77 -5.11
N SER A 445 -22.85 8.01 -5.73
CA SER A 445 -24.16 7.90 -5.08
C SER A 445 -24.41 6.50 -4.52
N ASP A 446 -24.14 5.46 -5.29
CA ASP A 446 -24.29 4.06 -4.88
C ASP A 446 -23.38 3.72 -3.68
N CYS A 447 -22.16 4.25 -3.65
CA CYS A 447 -21.26 4.08 -2.52
C CYS A 447 -21.68 4.89 -1.28
N VAL A 448 -22.32 6.04 -1.46
CA VAL A 448 -22.93 6.80 -0.34
C VAL A 448 -24.08 6.00 0.27
N GLU A 449 -24.87 5.29 -0.54
CA GLU A 449 -25.91 4.37 -0.04
C GLU A 449 -25.32 3.18 0.71
N ALA A 450 -24.23 2.59 0.21
CA ALA A 450 -23.49 1.54 0.91
C ALA A 450 -23.04 2.01 2.30
N HIS A 451 -22.45 3.20 2.36
CA HIS A 451 -21.98 3.79 3.60
C HIS A 451 -23.13 4.11 4.55
N GLU A 452 -24.24 4.67 4.06
CA GLU A 452 -25.44 4.92 4.87
C GLU A 452 -25.95 3.61 5.48
N GLY A 453 -26.13 2.55 4.68
CA GLY A 453 -26.59 1.25 5.17
C GLY A 453 -25.66 0.64 6.22
N ALA A 454 -24.33 0.76 6.04
CA ALA A 454 -23.38 0.31 7.05
C ALA A 454 -23.53 1.07 8.38
N VAL A 455 -23.74 2.39 8.32
CA VAL A 455 -23.94 3.24 9.49
C VAL A 455 -25.29 2.96 10.17
N THR A 456 -26.39 2.87 9.42
CA THR A 456 -27.73 2.69 9.99
C THR A 456 -27.93 1.29 10.54
N GLU A 457 -27.53 0.26 9.80
CA GLU A 457 -27.80 -1.14 10.15
C GLU A 457 -26.79 -1.69 11.15
N THR A 458 -25.52 -1.25 11.07
CA THR A 458 -24.43 -1.85 11.88
C THR A 458 -23.62 -0.85 12.70
N ARG A 459 -23.93 0.45 12.61
CA ARG A 459 -23.16 1.53 13.26
C ARG A 459 -21.68 1.48 12.90
N LEU A 460 -21.36 1.27 11.63
CA LEU A 460 -19.98 1.12 11.16
C LEU A 460 -19.59 2.27 10.23
N LEU A 461 -18.52 2.99 10.57
CA LEU A 461 -17.89 3.99 9.69
C LEU A 461 -16.82 3.34 8.83
N HIS A 462 -16.67 3.79 7.59
CA HIS A 462 -15.68 3.22 6.67
C HIS A 462 -14.27 3.75 6.93
N ARG A 463 -14.11 5.06 7.16
CA ARG A 463 -12.86 5.77 7.51
C ARG A 463 -11.72 5.74 6.49
N ASN A 464 -11.92 5.10 5.34
CA ASN A 464 -10.93 4.97 4.28
C ASN A 464 -11.57 5.12 2.90
N VAL A 465 -12.55 6.02 2.79
CA VAL A 465 -13.13 6.40 1.52
C VAL A 465 -12.04 7.05 0.65
N SER A 466 -11.81 6.48 -0.53
CA SER A 466 -10.79 6.94 -1.47
C SER A 466 -11.13 6.49 -2.88
N ILE A 467 -10.52 7.14 -3.89
CA ILE A 467 -10.79 6.83 -5.30
C ILE A 467 -10.43 5.39 -5.70
N SER A 468 -9.54 4.71 -4.97
CA SER A 468 -9.19 3.30 -5.24
C SER A 468 -10.18 2.31 -4.62
N ASN A 469 -10.98 2.76 -3.65
CA ASN A 469 -11.90 1.92 -2.89
C ASN A 469 -13.35 2.06 -3.38
N VAL A 470 -13.64 3.09 -4.17
CA VAL A 470 -14.86 3.25 -4.96
C VAL A 470 -14.63 2.59 -6.31
N LEU A 471 -15.38 1.55 -6.65
CA LEU A 471 -15.21 0.80 -7.90
C LEU A 471 -16.48 0.82 -8.75
N ILE A 472 -16.31 0.59 -10.04
CA ILE A 472 -17.42 0.43 -10.99
C ILE A 472 -17.73 -1.06 -11.10
N CYS A 473 -18.93 -1.46 -10.74
CA CYS A 473 -19.42 -2.83 -10.86
C CYS A 473 -20.48 -2.92 -11.96
N PRO A 474 -20.11 -3.44 -13.15
CA PRO A 474 -21.10 -3.84 -14.14
C PRO A 474 -22.02 -4.90 -13.55
N ALA A 475 -23.33 -4.66 -13.60
CA ALA A 475 -24.35 -5.54 -13.04
C ALA A 475 -25.52 -5.67 -14.03
N PHE A 476 -26.22 -6.80 -13.97
CA PHE A 476 -27.43 -7.01 -14.76
C PHE A 476 -28.64 -6.46 -14.03
N VAL A 477 -29.40 -5.62 -14.71
CA VAL A 477 -30.67 -5.10 -14.24
C VAL A 477 -31.75 -5.53 -15.24
N GLU A 478 -32.85 -6.09 -14.72
CA GLU A 478 -33.99 -6.44 -15.55
C GLU A 478 -34.81 -5.19 -15.87
N GLU A 479 -34.92 -4.88 -17.16
CA GLU A 479 -35.73 -3.79 -17.69
C GLU A 479 -36.54 -4.29 -18.88
N ASP A 480 -37.85 -4.05 -18.89
CA ASP A 480 -38.77 -4.44 -19.98
C ASP A 480 -38.60 -5.91 -20.45
N CYS A 481 -38.48 -6.85 -19.50
CA CYS A 481 -38.23 -8.28 -19.75
C CYS A 481 -36.90 -8.58 -20.47
N ARG A 482 -35.91 -7.68 -20.36
CA ARG A 482 -34.54 -7.85 -20.89
C ARG A 482 -33.52 -7.62 -19.78
N ALA A 483 -32.39 -8.32 -19.84
CA ALA A 483 -31.28 -8.05 -18.93
C ALA A 483 -30.36 -7.00 -19.56
N VAL A 484 -30.26 -5.84 -18.93
CA VAL A 484 -29.43 -4.72 -19.37
C VAL A 484 -28.25 -4.56 -18.42
N VAL A 485 -27.05 -4.38 -18.96
CA VAL A 485 -25.86 -4.08 -18.15
C VAL A 485 -25.93 -2.63 -17.69
N LYS A 486 -25.87 -2.40 -16.37
CA LYS A 486 -25.73 -1.08 -15.75
C LYS A 486 -24.45 -0.99 -14.93
N TRP A 487 -23.88 0.20 -14.85
CA TRP A 487 -22.69 0.45 -14.04
C TRP A 487 -23.10 0.96 -12.67
N MET A 488 -22.91 0.12 -11.65
CA MET A 488 -23.19 0.46 -10.26
C MET A 488 -21.90 0.82 -9.53
N GLY A 489 -21.99 1.61 -8.47
CA GLY A 489 -20.88 1.79 -7.53
C GLY A 489 -20.75 0.65 -6.53
N LEU A 490 -19.51 0.27 -6.21
CA LEU A 490 -19.19 -0.72 -5.18
C LEU A 490 -18.15 -0.16 -4.21
N LEU A 491 -18.47 -0.09 -2.92
CA LEU A 491 -17.57 0.42 -1.88
C LEU A 491 -16.79 -0.73 -1.21
N THR A 492 -15.46 -0.68 -1.32
CA THR A 492 -14.55 -1.76 -0.93
C THR A 492 -13.54 -1.33 0.13
N ASN A 493 -12.76 -2.28 0.66
CA ASN A 493 -11.67 -2.03 1.61
C ASN A 493 -12.14 -1.56 3.00
N TRP A 494 -12.97 -2.38 3.65
CA TRP A 494 -13.56 -2.09 4.96
C TRP A 494 -12.61 -2.34 6.15
N GLU A 495 -11.34 -2.68 5.90
CA GLU A 495 -10.35 -3.07 6.91
C GLU A 495 -10.03 -1.99 7.98
N GLN A 496 -10.25 -0.71 7.66
CA GLN A 496 -10.05 0.42 8.59
C GLN A 496 -11.33 0.90 9.27
N SER A 497 -12.44 0.18 9.04
CA SER A 497 -13.73 0.54 9.58
C SER A 497 -13.73 0.52 11.11
N LYS A 498 -14.63 1.31 11.71
CA LYS A 498 -14.75 1.37 13.17
C LYS A 498 -16.21 1.46 13.58
N PRO A 499 -16.62 0.71 14.62
CA PRO A 499 -17.93 0.91 15.23
C PRO A 499 -18.07 2.32 15.79
N ILE A 500 -19.20 2.95 15.54
CA ILE A 500 -19.63 4.20 16.18
C ILE A 500 -20.01 3.85 17.63
N PRO A 501 -19.36 4.44 18.64
CA PRO A 501 -19.69 4.18 20.04
C PRO A 501 -21.16 4.41 20.35
N LYS A 502 -21.73 3.63 21.27
CA LYS A 502 -23.07 3.94 21.81
C LYS A 502 -22.96 5.08 22.83
N ASP A 503 -24.05 5.83 23.02
CA ASP A 503 -24.11 6.89 24.02
C ASP A 503 -23.73 6.34 25.41
N GLY A 504 -22.67 6.91 26.01
CA GLY A 504 -22.15 6.52 27.33
C GLY A 504 -20.99 5.51 27.31
N ASP A 505 -20.63 4.94 26.16
CA ASP A 505 -19.44 4.09 26.05
C ASP A 505 -18.16 4.92 25.94
N VAL A 506 -17.13 4.51 26.70
CA VAL A 506 -15.78 5.09 26.60
C VAL A 506 -15.14 4.58 25.30
N ASP A 507 -14.72 5.50 24.43
CA ASP A 507 -14.10 5.15 23.14
C ASP A 507 -12.92 4.20 23.35
N ARG A 508 -13.12 2.90 23.04
CA ARG A 508 -12.11 1.88 23.27
C ARG A 508 -10.98 2.07 22.26
N ALA A 509 -9.82 2.44 22.81
CA ALA A 509 -8.47 2.39 22.24
C ALA A 509 -8.27 3.00 20.84
N ARG A 510 -7.31 3.94 20.77
CA ARG A 510 -6.71 4.38 19.51
C ARG A 510 -6.06 3.17 18.82
N GLN A 511 -6.57 2.76 17.67
CA GLN A 511 -5.77 1.99 16.70
C GLN A 511 -4.48 2.78 16.42
N PRO A 512 -3.27 2.24 16.71
CA PRO A 512 -2.03 2.88 16.36
C PRO A 512 -1.84 2.79 14.84
N GLY A 513 -1.85 3.92 14.13
CA GLY A 513 -1.60 3.96 12.69
C GLY A 513 -2.62 4.77 11.89
N ARG A 514 -2.84 6.03 12.28
CA ARG A 514 -3.71 6.95 11.52
C ARG A 514 -3.01 7.37 10.22
N GLU A 515 -3.10 6.54 9.19
CA GLU A 515 -2.67 6.92 7.85
C GLU A 515 -3.82 7.60 7.12
N ALA A 516 -4.01 8.90 7.36
CA ALA A 516 -4.93 9.71 6.56
C ALA A 516 -4.54 9.60 5.08
N ASN A 517 -5.52 9.30 4.24
CA ASN A 517 -5.35 9.23 2.79
C ASN A 517 -5.55 10.63 2.16
N LEU A 518 -5.33 10.75 0.86
CA LEU A 518 -5.42 12.05 0.14
C LEU A 518 -6.82 12.69 0.19
N PHE A 519 -7.85 11.86 0.39
CA PHE A 519 -9.27 12.22 0.40
C PHE A 519 -9.83 12.37 1.81
N SER A 520 -9.15 11.89 2.86
CA SER A 520 -9.57 12.09 4.24
C SER A 520 -9.86 13.56 4.53
N SER A 521 -10.84 13.84 5.37
CA SER A 521 -11.24 15.22 5.70
C SER A 521 -10.06 16.07 6.16
N VAL A 522 -10.09 17.37 5.86
CA VAL A 522 -9.02 18.28 6.30
C VAL A 522 -9.01 18.36 7.82
N ALA A 523 -10.17 18.25 8.46
CA ALA A 523 -10.31 18.26 9.91
C ALA A 523 -9.49 17.13 10.55
N LEU A 524 -9.58 15.90 10.04
CA LEU A 524 -8.81 14.77 10.55
C LEU A 524 -7.31 14.87 10.26
N GLN A 525 -6.91 15.51 9.17
CA GLN A 525 -5.50 15.76 8.83
C GLN A 525 -4.89 16.86 9.72
N HIS A 526 -5.65 17.93 9.97
CA HIS A 526 -5.17 19.12 10.66
C HIS A 526 -5.26 19.00 12.19
N TRP A 527 -6.35 18.42 12.71
CA TRP A 527 -6.60 18.30 14.15
C TRP A 527 -6.48 16.84 14.62
N LYS A 528 -5.30 16.49 15.13
CA LYS A 528 -4.96 15.12 15.58
C LYS A 528 -5.80 14.60 16.76
N TRP A 529 -6.57 15.46 17.43
CA TRP A 529 -7.44 15.07 18.56
C TRP A 529 -8.87 14.71 18.16
N LEU A 530 -9.30 15.01 16.93
CA LEU A 530 -10.65 14.68 16.48
C LEU A 530 -10.81 13.18 16.25
N HIS A 531 -12.01 12.67 16.48
CA HIS A 531 -12.40 11.32 16.08
C HIS A 531 -13.06 11.40 14.70
N ALA A 532 -12.97 10.31 13.93
CA ALA A 532 -13.62 10.26 12.63
C ALA A 532 -15.11 10.02 12.83
N ASP A 533 -15.93 10.76 12.08
CA ASP A 533 -17.39 10.66 12.11
C ASP A 533 -17.99 10.65 10.69
N ILE A 534 -19.31 10.53 10.58
CA ILE A 534 -20.05 10.42 9.32
C ILE A 534 -19.67 11.55 8.35
N GLU A 535 -19.60 12.78 8.85
CA GLU A 535 -19.30 13.95 8.05
C GLU A 535 -17.87 13.94 7.46
N ASP A 536 -16.93 13.17 8.02
CA ASP A 536 -15.58 12.99 7.46
C ASP A 536 -15.56 12.08 6.24
N ASP A 537 -16.33 11.00 6.26
CA ASP A 537 -16.48 10.11 5.11
C ASP A 537 -17.32 10.80 4.01
N ILE A 538 -18.31 11.63 4.37
CA ILE A 538 -19.04 12.50 3.42
C ILE A 538 -18.09 13.52 2.75
N GLU A 539 -17.22 14.18 3.52
CA GLU A 539 -16.21 15.08 2.94
C GLU A 539 -15.29 14.31 1.98
N SER A 540 -14.94 13.06 2.31
CA SER A 540 -14.10 12.22 1.46
C SER A 540 -14.77 11.91 0.12
N PHE A 541 -16.08 11.58 0.10
CA PHE A 541 -16.84 11.42 -1.15
C PHE A 541 -16.91 12.71 -1.97
N PHE A 542 -17.20 13.84 -1.33
CA PHE A 542 -17.20 15.15 -2.01
C PHE A 542 -15.84 15.45 -2.65
N ARG A 543 -14.75 15.19 -1.92
CA ARG A 543 -13.37 15.38 -2.41
C ARG A 543 -13.05 14.47 -3.60
N ILE A 544 -13.56 13.23 -3.64
CA ILE A 544 -13.42 12.34 -4.80
C ILE A 544 -14.09 12.95 -6.04
N ILE A 545 -15.29 13.53 -5.90
CA ILE A 545 -16.00 14.19 -7.00
C ILE A 545 -15.15 15.34 -7.57
N ILE A 546 -14.60 16.22 -6.72
CA ILE A 546 -13.75 17.34 -7.16
C ILE A 546 -12.48 16.84 -7.85
N TYR A 547 -11.81 15.86 -7.23
CA TYR A 547 -10.58 15.29 -7.77
C TYR A 547 -10.80 14.70 -9.16
N ALA A 548 -11.85 13.89 -9.30
CA ALA A 548 -12.15 13.22 -10.55
C ALA A 548 -12.66 14.21 -11.62
N GLY A 549 -13.43 15.21 -11.21
CA GLY A 549 -13.84 16.30 -12.10
C GLY A 549 -12.66 17.04 -12.70
N VAL A 550 -11.69 17.48 -11.89
CA VAL A 550 -10.51 18.19 -12.41
C VAL A 550 -9.56 17.26 -13.18
N ARG A 551 -9.45 16.00 -12.77
CA ARG A 551 -8.51 15.03 -13.37
C ARG A 551 -8.98 14.47 -14.71
N TYR A 552 -10.27 14.21 -14.87
CA TYR A 552 -10.79 13.44 -16.01
C TYR A 552 -11.82 14.18 -16.85
N LEU A 553 -12.55 15.15 -16.26
CA LEU A 553 -13.58 15.92 -16.95
C LEU A 553 -13.05 17.29 -17.41
N ARG A 554 -13.84 18.00 -18.23
CA ARG A 554 -13.57 19.40 -18.60
C ARG A 554 -13.88 20.34 -17.45
N SER A 555 -13.01 21.32 -17.27
CA SER A 555 -13.19 22.40 -16.30
C SER A 555 -12.48 23.65 -16.81
N ASN A 556 -12.86 24.81 -16.27
CA ASN A 556 -12.22 26.08 -16.60
C ASN A 556 -10.70 26.08 -16.37
N ILE A 557 -10.19 25.28 -15.43
CA ILE A 557 -8.75 25.08 -15.21
C ILE A 557 -8.09 24.39 -16.41
N ARG A 558 -8.76 23.39 -17.01
CA ARG A 558 -8.26 22.64 -18.17
C ARG A 558 -8.44 23.38 -19.49
N SER A 559 -9.46 24.21 -19.59
CA SER A 559 -9.81 24.97 -20.80
C SER A 559 -8.87 26.16 -21.05
N GLU A 560 -8.03 26.53 -20.07
CA GLU A 560 -7.01 27.59 -20.22
C GLU A 560 -5.73 27.12 -20.94
N PRO A 561 -4.91 28.04 -21.50
CA PRO A 561 -3.57 27.72 -21.99
C PRO A 561 -2.74 27.00 -20.92
N ARG A 562 -2.05 25.93 -21.31
CA ARG A 562 -1.33 25.01 -20.40
C ARG A 562 -2.27 24.36 -19.35
N GLY A 563 -3.56 24.20 -19.65
CA GLY A 563 -4.58 23.72 -18.72
C GLY A 563 -4.30 22.34 -18.12
N ILE A 564 -3.60 21.44 -18.83
CA ILE A 564 -3.13 20.16 -18.27
C ILE A 564 -2.16 20.39 -17.10
N LEU A 565 -1.15 21.26 -17.27
CA LEU A 565 -0.19 21.57 -16.21
C LEU A 565 -0.87 22.25 -15.03
N ARG A 566 -1.83 23.15 -15.28
CA ARG A 566 -2.58 23.84 -14.23
C ARG A 566 -3.49 22.88 -13.46
N ALA A 567 -4.15 21.95 -14.14
CA ALA A 567 -4.93 20.89 -13.50
C ALA A 567 -4.03 19.97 -12.65
N ARG A 568 -2.85 19.59 -13.15
CA ARG A 568 -1.85 18.86 -12.35
C ARG A 568 -1.45 19.63 -11.10
N ALA A 569 -1.11 20.92 -11.24
CA ALA A 569 -0.73 21.78 -10.11
C ALA A 569 -1.88 21.92 -9.09
N PHE A 570 -3.12 22.14 -9.56
CA PHE A 570 -4.30 22.18 -8.71
C PHE A 570 -4.46 20.89 -7.89
N ILE A 571 -4.34 19.73 -8.54
CA ILE A 571 -4.46 18.42 -7.89
C ILE A 571 -3.36 18.25 -6.84
N LEU A 572 -2.12 18.59 -7.17
CA LEU A 572 -1.00 18.53 -6.23
C LEU A 572 -1.23 19.43 -5.00
N ASP A 573 -1.69 20.66 -5.21
CA ASP A 573 -1.93 21.61 -4.14
C ASP A 573 -3.08 21.17 -3.21
N HIS A 574 -4.19 20.66 -3.77
CA HIS A 574 -5.42 20.35 -3.03
C HIS A 574 -5.50 18.92 -2.50
N PHE A 575 -4.72 17.99 -3.05
CA PHE A 575 -4.81 16.57 -2.72
C PHE A 575 -3.49 15.93 -2.29
N SER A 576 -2.36 16.65 -2.25
CA SER A 576 -1.11 16.09 -1.67
C SER A 576 -1.21 15.86 -0.16
N ARG A 577 -0.50 14.87 0.37
CA ARG A 577 -0.53 14.53 1.81
C ARG A 577 0.15 15.64 2.61
N CYS A 578 -0.46 16.10 3.70
CA CYS A 578 0.19 17.10 4.56
C CYS A 578 1.39 16.49 5.29
N LYS A 579 2.59 17.05 5.10
CA LYS A 579 3.78 16.66 5.88
C LYS A 579 3.71 17.36 7.25
N CYS A 580 3.22 16.65 8.26
CA CYS A 580 3.15 17.15 9.64
C CYS A 580 4.54 17.11 10.32
N GLU A 581 5.49 17.91 9.85
CA GLU A 581 6.72 18.20 10.62
C GLU A 581 6.86 19.69 10.95
N GLU A 582 6.16 20.58 10.24
CA GLU A 582 6.02 21.99 10.61
C GLU A 582 4.55 22.41 10.44
N GLU A 583 4.04 23.24 11.36
CA GLU A 583 2.63 23.69 11.42
C GLU A 583 2.15 24.48 10.18
N THR A 584 2.96 24.58 9.13
CA THR A 584 2.78 25.49 7.99
C THR A 584 3.20 24.87 6.64
N THR A 585 2.81 23.63 6.32
CA THR A 585 2.92 23.16 4.92
C THR A 585 1.82 23.79 4.05
N ARG A 586 2.21 24.46 2.96
CA ARG A 586 1.33 25.18 2.01
C ARG A 586 0.08 24.40 1.56
N SER A 587 0.20 23.10 1.29
CA SER A 587 -0.97 22.27 0.88
C SER A 587 -2.02 22.15 1.99
N CYS A 588 -1.58 21.99 3.25
CA CYS A 588 -2.52 21.88 4.37
C CYS A 588 -3.29 23.19 4.61
N SER A 589 -2.63 24.34 4.41
CA SER A 589 -3.29 25.64 4.48
C SER A 589 -4.31 25.86 3.35
N ILE A 590 -4.02 25.42 2.12
CA ILE A 590 -4.95 25.57 0.98
C ILE A 590 -6.24 24.77 1.24
N LYS A 591 -6.09 23.50 1.60
CA LYS A 591 -7.23 22.63 1.88
C LYS A 591 -8.11 23.17 3.01
N LEU A 592 -7.48 23.64 4.09
CA LEU A 592 -8.19 24.18 5.24
C LEU A 592 -8.89 25.49 4.87
N ASN A 593 -8.24 26.34 4.08
CA ASN A 593 -8.83 27.58 3.59
C ASN A 593 -10.12 27.31 2.80
N VAL A 594 -10.05 26.43 1.79
CA VAL A 594 -11.23 26.04 0.98
C VAL A 594 -12.41 25.62 1.85
N MET A 595 -12.18 24.71 2.81
CA MET A 595 -13.25 24.23 3.67
C MET A 595 -13.73 25.28 4.68
N SER A 596 -12.88 26.20 5.11
CA SER A 596 -13.22 27.23 6.11
C SER A 596 -13.88 28.48 5.50
N THR A 597 -13.59 28.80 4.24
CA THR A 597 -14.18 29.95 3.54
C THR A 597 -15.38 29.55 2.68
N GLY A 598 -15.45 28.27 2.28
CA GLY A 598 -16.39 27.77 1.28
C GLY A 598 -16.05 28.24 -0.14
N ASP A 599 -14.79 28.60 -0.39
CA ASP A 599 -14.32 29.11 -1.69
C ASP A 599 -13.32 28.12 -2.32
N LEU A 600 -13.74 27.46 -3.40
CA LEU A 600 -12.92 26.56 -4.19
C LEU A 600 -12.44 27.29 -5.45
N SER A 601 -11.39 28.10 -5.28
CA SER A 601 -10.80 28.91 -6.35
C SER A 601 -9.36 28.49 -6.66
N TYR A 602 -8.95 28.63 -7.92
CA TYR A 602 -7.56 28.48 -8.35
C TYR A 602 -7.07 29.80 -8.98
N GLY A 603 -6.17 30.49 -8.28
CA GLY A 603 -5.81 31.86 -8.63
C GLY A 603 -6.97 32.82 -8.32
N LEU A 604 -7.42 33.58 -9.33
CA LEU A 604 -8.51 34.56 -9.20
C LEU A 604 -9.87 34.05 -9.71
N ARG A 605 -9.99 32.76 -10.03
CA ARG A 605 -11.19 32.16 -10.63
C ARG A 605 -11.69 31.00 -9.77
N SER A 606 -13.00 30.99 -9.52
CA SER A 606 -13.70 29.86 -8.91
C SER A 606 -13.70 28.67 -9.87
N LEU A 607 -13.59 27.45 -9.33
CA LEU A 607 -13.65 26.23 -10.12
C LEU A 607 -15.05 26.07 -10.70
N HIS A 608 -15.13 25.83 -12.02
CA HIS A 608 -16.37 25.48 -12.70
C HIS A 608 -16.12 24.36 -13.71
N PHE A 609 -17.12 23.50 -13.91
CA PHE A 609 -17.08 22.41 -14.87
C PHE A 609 -17.75 22.80 -16.19
N ASP A 610 -17.15 22.39 -17.30
CA ASP A 610 -17.60 22.76 -18.64
C ASP A 610 -18.36 21.61 -19.29
N ARG A 611 -19.53 21.89 -19.87
CA ARG A 611 -20.34 20.89 -20.57
C ARG A 611 -19.77 20.48 -21.93
N ASP A 612 -19.28 21.44 -22.73
CA ASP A 612 -18.90 21.23 -24.14
C ASP A 612 -17.56 21.90 -24.54
N GLY A 613 -16.92 22.64 -23.61
CA GLY A 613 -15.64 23.32 -23.84
C GLY A 613 -15.70 24.55 -24.76
N ARG A 614 -16.89 25.08 -25.07
CA ARG A 614 -17.05 26.22 -26.00
C ARG A 614 -17.27 27.57 -25.31
N SER A 615 -17.45 27.59 -24.00
CA SER A 615 -17.79 28.82 -23.26
C SER A 615 -16.90 29.03 -22.04
N TRP A 616 -16.39 30.24 -21.88
CA TRP A 616 -15.65 30.72 -20.71
C TRP A 616 -16.57 31.07 -19.51
N GLN A 617 -17.87 30.79 -19.61
CA GLN A 617 -18.89 31.11 -18.61
C GLN A 617 -19.46 29.84 -17.99
N PRO A 618 -19.99 29.89 -16.74
CA PRO A 618 -20.63 28.75 -16.10
C PRO A 618 -21.72 28.16 -16.99
N THR A 619 -21.56 26.89 -17.34
CA THR A 619 -22.45 26.21 -18.31
C THR A 619 -23.65 25.54 -17.64
N GLY A 620 -23.80 25.69 -16.31
CA GLY A 620 -24.82 24.97 -15.54
C GLY A 620 -24.50 23.47 -15.50
N HIS A 621 -23.23 23.11 -15.27
CA HIS A 621 -22.84 21.72 -15.16
C HIS A 621 -23.36 21.14 -13.83
N PRO A 622 -23.96 19.93 -13.78
CA PRO A 622 -24.48 19.35 -12.54
C PRO A 622 -23.47 19.26 -11.39
N LEU A 623 -22.18 19.07 -11.71
CA LEU A 623 -21.10 19.09 -10.72
C LEU A 623 -20.90 20.45 -10.03
N ASP A 624 -21.18 21.57 -10.70
CA ASP A 624 -21.15 22.90 -10.06
C ASP A 624 -22.23 22.97 -8.97
N THR A 625 -23.40 22.38 -9.22
CA THR A 625 -24.48 22.31 -8.22
C THR A 625 -24.06 21.50 -6.99
N VAL A 626 -23.24 20.46 -7.16
CA VAL A 626 -22.67 19.70 -6.04
C VAL A 626 -21.73 20.58 -5.22
N VAL A 627 -20.83 21.32 -5.88
CA VAL A 627 -19.89 22.26 -5.24
C VAL A 627 -20.65 23.33 -4.45
N ASP A 628 -21.58 24.02 -5.11
CA ASP A 628 -22.32 25.16 -4.57
C ASP A 628 -23.23 24.76 -3.40
N SER A 629 -23.76 23.53 -3.41
CA SER A 629 -24.61 23.03 -2.33
C SER A 629 -23.80 22.55 -1.12
N MET A 630 -22.63 21.93 -1.33
CA MET A 630 -21.87 21.27 -0.26
C MET A 630 -20.87 22.19 0.44
N LEU A 631 -20.19 23.11 -0.27
CA LEU A 631 -19.20 24.00 0.34
C LEU A 631 -19.74 24.87 1.49
N PRO A 632 -20.97 25.43 1.42
CA PRO A 632 -21.54 26.17 2.54
C PRO A 632 -21.73 25.31 3.81
N LEU A 633 -22.06 24.03 3.66
CA LEU A 633 -22.22 23.11 4.79
C LEU A 633 -20.85 22.79 5.42
N PHE A 634 -19.83 22.52 4.60
CA PHE A 634 -18.46 22.33 5.11
C PHE A 634 -17.94 23.59 5.79
N LYS A 635 -18.17 24.77 5.22
CA LYS A 635 -17.87 26.06 5.87
C LYS A 635 -18.48 26.17 7.26
N ALA A 636 -19.76 25.82 7.37
CA ALA A 636 -20.46 25.85 8.64
C ALA A 636 -19.84 24.86 9.65
N ARG A 637 -19.55 23.62 9.22
CA ARG A 637 -18.86 22.60 10.03
C ARG A 637 -17.48 23.05 10.49
N TYR A 638 -16.67 23.65 9.63
CA TYR A 638 -15.33 24.10 10.01
C TYR A 638 -15.38 25.28 10.98
N ALA A 639 -16.40 26.13 10.87
CA ALA A 639 -16.66 27.17 11.86
C ALA A 639 -17.03 26.59 13.23
N THR A 640 -17.88 25.55 13.30
CA THR A 640 -18.23 24.88 14.57
C THR A 640 -17.02 24.20 15.20
N LEU A 641 -16.23 23.45 14.43
CA LEU A 641 -14.99 22.81 14.92
C LEU A 641 -13.96 23.82 15.45
N GLU A 642 -13.81 24.96 14.77
CA GLU A 642 -12.93 26.03 15.24
C GLU A 642 -13.45 26.70 16.52
N TYR A 643 -14.77 26.91 16.63
CA TYR A 643 -15.40 27.41 17.86
C TYR A 643 -15.17 26.45 19.04
N ASP A 644 -15.38 25.15 18.85
CA ASP A 644 -15.14 24.13 19.88
C ASP A 644 -13.68 24.10 20.34
N ARG A 645 -12.74 24.23 19.38
CA ARG A 645 -11.31 24.36 19.67
C ARG A 645 -11.02 25.59 20.53
N GLN A 646 -11.60 26.73 20.19
CA GLN A 646 -11.44 27.97 20.96
C GLN A 646 -12.04 27.84 22.37
N LEU A 647 -13.21 27.23 22.48
CA LEU A 647 -13.90 26.97 23.74
C LEU A 647 -13.07 26.04 24.65
N PHE A 648 -12.53 24.95 24.11
CA PHE A 648 -11.63 24.04 24.83
C PHE A 648 -10.37 24.76 25.35
N ARG A 649 -9.74 25.58 24.50
CA ARG A 649 -8.57 26.41 24.88
C ARG A 649 -8.93 27.41 25.98
N TRP A 650 -10.09 28.04 25.90
CA TRP A 650 -10.59 28.97 26.92
C TRP A 650 -10.80 28.26 28.27
N TYR A 651 -11.51 27.12 28.30
CA TYR A 651 -11.67 26.32 29.53
C TYR A 651 -10.33 25.90 30.14
N GLY A 652 -9.35 25.52 29.30
CA GLY A 652 -7.98 25.21 29.74
C GLY A 652 -7.28 26.41 30.40
N LYS A 653 -7.45 27.62 29.85
CA LYS A 653 -6.92 28.87 30.44
C LYS A 653 -7.61 29.22 31.76
N CYS A 654 -8.93 29.02 31.87
CA CYS A 654 -9.70 29.22 33.11
C CYS A 654 -9.22 28.30 34.24
N LYS A 655 -8.93 27.03 33.95
CA LYS A 655 -8.38 26.09 34.95
C LYS A 655 -6.99 26.52 35.44
N LYS A 656 -6.12 27.01 34.56
CA LYS A 656 -4.76 27.49 34.90
C LYS A 656 -4.76 28.82 35.67
N THR A 657 -5.74 29.69 35.44
CA THR A 657 -5.90 30.95 36.18
C THR A 657 -6.52 30.76 37.56
N ARG A 658 -7.29 29.69 37.83
CA ARG A 658 -7.68 29.32 39.21
C ARG A 658 -6.49 28.98 40.11
N THR A 659 -5.36 28.54 39.54
CA THR A 659 -4.13 28.18 40.28
C THR A 659 -3.12 29.33 40.45
N ARG A 660 -3.29 30.46 39.76
CA ARG A 660 -2.42 31.64 39.87
C ARG A 660 -3.28 32.86 40.18
N ARG A 661 -2.99 33.61 41.25
CA ARG A 661 -3.62 34.91 41.56
C ARG A 661 -3.30 35.94 40.47
N SER A 662 -3.94 35.83 39.30
CA SER A 662 -3.86 36.74 38.17
C SER A 662 -5.20 37.49 38.04
N SER A 663 -5.13 38.81 37.87
CA SER A 663 -6.28 39.71 37.77
C SER A 663 -6.97 39.72 36.40
N ASN A 664 -6.36 39.14 35.35
CA ASN A 664 -6.95 39.09 34.01
C ASN A 664 -7.64 37.75 33.75
N LYS A 665 -8.97 37.73 33.86
CA LYS A 665 -9.79 36.58 33.48
C LYS A 665 -9.87 36.46 31.96
N PRO A 666 -9.67 35.27 31.38
CA PRO A 666 -9.79 35.08 29.93
C PRO A 666 -11.25 35.25 29.47
N VAL A 667 -11.46 35.97 28.36
CA VAL A 667 -12.77 36.24 27.75
C VAL A 667 -13.23 35.00 26.94
N PRO A 668 -14.49 34.56 27.07
CA PRO A 668 -15.03 33.44 26.28
C PRO A 668 -15.14 33.80 24.79
N PRO A 669 -15.04 32.82 23.88
CA PRO A 669 -15.32 33.04 22.45
C PRO A 669 -16.78 33.44 22.23
N ALA A 670 -17.02 34.28 21.20
CA ALA A 670 -18.38 34.69 20.83
C ALA A 670 -19.16 33.50 20.25
N ASN A 671 -20.43 33.34 20.65
CA ASN A 671 -21.27 32.26 20.17
C ASN A 671 -21.51 32.39 18.65
N LEU A 672 -21.49 31.25 17.96
CA LEU A 672 -21.87 31.19 16.55
C LEU A 672 -23.39 31.38 16.37
N PRO A 673 -23.83 32.01 15.26
CA PRO A 673 -25.25 32.07 14.90
C PRO A 673 -25.87 30.67 14.76
N GLN A 674 -27.14 30.53 15.14
CA GLN A 674 -27.87 29.25 15.07
C GLN A 674 -27.90 28.66 13.65
N SER A 675 -28.01 29.51 12.62
CA SER A 675 -27.99 29.10 11.22
C SER A 675 -26.72 28.36 10.80
N ILE A 676 -25.58 28.61 11.47
CA ILE A 676 -24.33 27.87 11.23
C ILE A 676 -24.45 26.45 11.78
N TYR A 677 -24.99 26.28 12.99
CA TYR A 677 -25.24 24.95 13.54
C TYR A 677 -26.25 24.18 12.69
N ASP A 678 -27.36 24.81 12.30
CA ASP A 678 -28.40 24.17 11.47
C ASP A 678 -27.86 23.72 10.10
N SER A 679 -26.85 24.42 9.56
CA SER A 679 -26.15 24.01 8.34
C SER A 679 -25.17 22.87 8.60
N ALA A 680 -24.39 22.93 9.68
CA ALA A 680 -23.41 21.88 10.01
C ALA A 680 -24.09 20.53 10.32
N VAL A 681 -25.23 20.55 11.02
CA VAL A 681 -26.03 19.35 11.38
C VAL A 681 -26.49 18.57 10.15
N GLN A 682 -26.64 19.22 8.98
CA GLN A 682 -27.00 18.53 7.75
C GLN A 682 -25.94 17.53 7.27
N LEU A 683 -24.69 17.62 7.76
CA LEU A 683 -23.61 16.69 7.47
C LEU A 683 -23.50 15.53 8.48
N GLU A 684 -24.20 15.60 9.62
CA GLU A 684 -24.20 14.52 10.64
C GLU A 684 -24.92 13.26 10.13
N THR A 685 -25.62 13.34 8.99
CA THR A 685 -26.27 12.20 8.33
C THR A 685 -26.03 12.25 6.83
N HIS A 686 -26.27 11.13 6.14
CA HIS A 686 -26.17 11.04 4.68
C HIS A 686 -27.27 11.78 3.93
N ALA A 687 -28.36 12.17 4.61
CA ALA A 687 -29.61 12.57 3.98
C ALA A 687 -29.45 13.72 2.98
N TYR A 688 -28.75 14.80 3.36
CA TYR A 688 -28.58 15.95 2.47
C TYR A 688 -27.79 15.58 1.22
N PHE A 689 -26.61 14.98 1.40
CA PHE A 689 -25.71 14.65 0.30
C PHE A 689 -26.32 13.59 -0.62
N LYS A 690 -26.90 12.53 -0.06
CA LYS A 690 -27.60 11.48 -0.81
C LYS A 690 -28.75 12.05 -1.64
N ASN A 691 -29.62 12.86 -1.04
CA ASN A 691 -30.76 13.45 -1.74
C ASN A 691 -30.33 14.47 -2.81
N LEU A 692 -29.20 15.16 -2.61
CA LEU A 692 -28.61 16.00 -3.65
C LEU A 692 -28.19 15.17 -4.87
N LEU A 693 -27.42 14.09 -4.66
CA LEU A 693 -26.96 13.24 -5.77
C LEU A 693 -28.13 12.56 -6.49
N LYS A 694 -29.13 12.03 -5.75
CA LYS A 694 -30.32 11.41 -6.35
C LYS A 694 -31.11 12.38 -7.23
N ARG A 695 -31.40 13.58 -6.73
CA ARG A 695 -32.11 14.62 -7.51
C ARG A 695 -31.37 14.99 -8.78
N LEU A 696 -30.03 15.05 -8.74
CA LEU A 696 -29.23 15.31 -9.93
C LEU A 696 -29.33 14.17 -10.94
N LEU A 697 -29.28 12.91 -10.48
CA LEU A 697 -29.35 11.71 -11.33
C LEU A 697 -30.72 11.47 -11.98
N GLU A 698 -31.80 11.93 -11.33
CA GLU A 698 -33.17 11.96 -11.87
C GLU A 698 -33.33 13.00 -12.98
N GLY A 699 -32.49 14.05 -13.00
CA GLY A 699 -32.48 15.05 -14.06
C GLY A 699 -32.00 14.47 -15.40
N ALA A 700 -32.67 14.85 -16.49
CA ALA A 700 -32.30 14.42 -17.84
C ALA A 700 -31.17 15.26 -18.48
N ASP A 701 -30.78 16.37 -17.85
CA ASP A 701 -29.87 17.37 -18.42
C ASP A 701 -28.40 17.13 -18.06
N TRP A 702 -27.85 15.98 -18.46
CA TRP A 702 -26.43 15.66 -18.28
C TRP A 702 -25.63 15.79 -19.58
N PRO A 703 -24.40 16.33 -19.54
CA PRO A 703 -23.52 16.28 -20.69
C PRO A 703 -23.08 14.85 -20.99
N THR A 704 -22.95 14.53 -22.29
CA THR A 704 -22.58 13.20 -22.77
C THR A 704 -21.11 13.09 -23.20
N GLU A 705 -20.43 14.23 -23.38
CA GLU A 705 -19.06 14.29 -23.93
C GLU A 705 -18.09 15.08 -23.03
N ASP A 706 -18.32 15.14 -21.73
CA ASP A 706 -17.54 15.94 -20.78
C ASP A 706 -16.24 15.27 -20.30
N TYR A 707 -16.08 13.97 -20.55
CA TYR A 707 -14.84 13.23 -20.29
C TYR A 707 -13.77 13.53 -21.33
N VAL A 708 -12.58 13.96 -20.88
CA VAL A 708 -11.46 14.37 -21.74
C VAL A 708 -10.15 13.64 -21.41
N GLY A 709 -10.23 12.61 -20.58
CA GLY A 709 -9.09 11.76 -20.23
C GLY A 709 -8.25 12.31 -19.07
N ASP A 710 -7.36 11.44 -18.60
CA ASP A 710 -6.52 11.64 -17.41
C ASP A 710 -5.41 12.66 -17.67
N VAL A 711 -5.39 13.75 -16.90
CA VAL A 711 -4.34 14.77 -17.02
C VAL A 711 -2.92 14.25 -16.75
N PHE A 712 -2.75 13.11 -16.10
CA PHE A 712 -1.42 12.54 -15.82
C PHE A 712 -0.87 11.62 -16.92
N VAL A 713 -1.66 11.32 -17.96
CA VAL A 713 -1.17 10.60 -19.14
C VAL A 713 -0.51 11.62 -20.09
N ALA A 714 0.73 11.35 -20.51
CA ALA A 714 1.40 12.16 -21.54
C ALA A 714 0.70 11.91 -22.89
N ARG A 715 0.34 12.97 -23.61
CA ARG A 715 -0.01 12.87 -25.03
C ARG A 715 1.29 13.04 -25.82
N ASP A 716 1.46 12.25 -26.87
CA ASP A 716 2.65 12.26 -27.73
C ASP A 716 2.83 13.58 -28.52
N ASP A 717 1.90 14.54 -28.41
CA ASP A 717 1.88 15.81 -29.15
C ASP A 717 2.50 17.01 -28.39
N ASP A 718 3.10 16.81 -27.21
CA ASP A 718 3.66 17.88 -26.37
C ASP A 718 5.17 18.12 -26.62
N ASP A 719 5.66 17.94 -27.85
CA ASP A 719 6.92 18.54 -28.31
C ASP A 719 6.60 19.95 -28.81
N TRP A 720 6.95 20.98 -28.03
CA TRP A 720 7.00 22.36 -28.49
C TRP A 720 8.38 22.93 -28.22
N ASP A 721 8.97 23.41 -29.32
CA ASP A 721 10.31 23.95 -29.49
C ASP A 721 10.69 25.00 -28.44
N ASP A 722 11.93 24.87 -27.96
CA ASP A 722 12.56 25.67 -26.88
C ASP A 722 13.33 26.88 -27.45
N ASP A 723 12.79 27.54 -28.48
CA ASP A 723 13.37 28.75 -29.09
C ASP A 723 12.40 29.92 -28.85
N ASP A 724 12.55 30.63 -27.73
CA ASP A 724 12.28 32.07 -27.60
C ASP A 724 12.37 32.53 -26.12
N ALA A 725 13.61 32.65 -25.62
CA ALA A 725 13.88 33.42 -24.40
C ALA A 725 15.27 34.09 -24.43
N GLU A 726 15.63 34.71 -25.55
CA GLU A 726 16.69 35.74 -25.58
C GLU A 726 16.08 37.08 -26.00
N THR A 727 15.66 37.92 -25.06
CA THR A 727 15.97 39.37 -25.13
C THR A 727 15.62 40.12 -23.84
N THR A 728 16.50 41.08 -23.50
CA THR A 728 16.32 42.27 -22.65
C THR A 728 16.39 42.09 -21.12
N CYS A 729 17.60 42.30 -20.57
CA CYS A 729 17.93 43.55 -19.86
C CYS A 729 19.42 43.62 -19.46
N SER A 730 20.17 44.46 -20.19
CA SER A 730 21.33 45.23 -19.69
C SER A 730 20.87 46.19 -18.56
N SER A 731 21.65 46.71 -17.64
CA SER A 731 23.09 46.76 -17.35
C SER A 731 23.24 47.44 -15.98
N ASN A 732 24.31 47.11 -15.25
CA ASN A 732 25.21 48.01 -14.47
C ASN A 732 25.77 47.31 -13.22
N ASP A 733 26.98 46.78 -13.36
CA ASP A 733 28.21 47.13 -12.63
C ASP A 733 28.08 47.59 -11.15
N ASP A 734 28.70 46.88 -10.19
CA ASP A 734 30.13 47.02 -9.90
C ASP A 734 30.62 46.17 -8.70
N HIS A 735 31.83 45.64 -8.87
CA HIS A 735 32.88 45.33 -7.87
C HIS A 735 32.77 44.16 -6.86
N ALA A 736 33.58 43.13 -7.18
CA ALA A 736 34.80 42.70 -6.45
C ALA A 736 34.76 41.41 -5.60
N ASP A 737 35.47 40.41 -6.14
CA ASP A 737 36.51 39.59 -5.49
C ASP A 737 36.12 38.55 -4.40
N ARG A 738 36.02 37.26 -4.82
CA ARG A 738 37.07 36.21 -4.68
C ARG A 738 36.50 34.80 -4.51
N ASP A 739 36.84 33.97 -5.51
CA ASP A 739 37.29 32.57 -5.45
C ASP A 739 36.61 31.59 -4.49
N THR A 740 35.88 30.62 -5.05
CA THR A 740 36.39 29.24 -5.25
C THR A 740 35.39 28.41 -6.08
N LYS A 741 35.91 27.79 -7.15
CA LYS A 741 35.20 26.94 -8.11
C LYS A 741 34.83 25.59 -7.51
N ASP A 742 33.61 25.14 -7.78
CA ASP A 742 33.18 23.75 -7.76
C ASP A 742 32.46 23.50 -9.10
N ASP A 743 33.22 22.99 -10.09
CA ASP A 743 32.69 22.42 -11.33
C ASP A 743 32.34 20.95 -10.98
N GLY A 744 31.19 20.33 -11.25
CA GLY A 744 30.13 20.58 -12.21
C GLY A 744 29.66 19.19 -12.67
N ASP A 745 28.41 18.84 -12.45
CA ASP A 745 27.73 17.75 -13.17
C ASP A 745 26.26 18.15 -13.38
N ASP A 746 26.05 18.98 -14.41
CA ASP A 746 24.76 19.49 -14.85
C ASP A 746 24.12 18.52 -15.86
N ASN A 747 23.80 17.31 -15.41
CA ASN A 747 22.88 16.44 -16.15
C ASN A 747 21.42 16.76 -15.75
N PRO A 748 20.60 17.38 -16.63
CA PRO A 748 19.20 17.71 -16.34
C PRO A 748 18.33 16.47 -16.04
N GLU A 749 18.72 15.29 -16.51
CA GLU A 749 18.04 14.03 -16.26
C GLU A 749 18.24 13.54 -14.80
N ILE A 750 19.40 13.82 -14.20
CA ILE A 750 19.70 13.54 -12.78
C ILE A 750 18.91 14.49 -11.86
N LYS A 751 18.72 15.75 -12.24
CA LYS A 751 17.83 16.69 -11.51
C LYS A 751 16.36 16.22 -11.59
N ARG A 752 15.92 15.69 -12.72
CA ARG A 752 14.56 15.12 -12.90
C ARG A 752 14.36 13.86 -12.04
N LEU A 753 15.35 12.97 -11.97
CA LEU A 753 15.31 11.77 -11.12
C LEU A 753 15.41 12.09 -9.62
N LYS A 754 16.20 13.09 -9.22
CA LYS A 754 16.24 13.60 -7.84
C LYS A 754 14.91 14.23 -7.41
N ALA A 755 14.21 14.93 -8.31
CA ALA A 755 12.88 15.47 -8.04
C ALA A 755 11.80 14.36 -7.89
N ILE A 756 11.90 13.27 -8.65
CA ILE A 756 11.01 12.10 -8.51
C ILE A 756 11.32 11.32 -7.23
N ALA A 757 12.60 11.16 -6.86
CA ALA A 757 13.01 10.46 -5.64
C ALA A 757 12.61 11.20 -4.34
N HIS A 758 12.55 12.53 -4.37
CA HIS A 758 12.07 13.32 -3.22
C HIS A 758 10.53 13.28 -3.08
N TYR A 759 9.81 12.89 -4.13
CA TYR A 759 8.34 12.79 -4.16
C TYR A 759 7.80 11.49 -3.54
N TYR A 760 8.63 10.44 -3.42
CA TYR A 760 8.27 9.14 -2.81
C TYR A 760 8.82 8.93 -1.38
N LYS A 761 9.36 9.98 -0.74
CA LYS A 761 9.61 10.06 0.70
C LYS A 761 8.61 11.04 1.34
#